data_AF-F7BRB3-F1
#
_entry.id   AF-F7BRB3-F1
#
_cell.length_a   1.000
_cell.length_b   1.000
_cell.length_c   1.000
_cell.angle_alpha   90.00
_cell.angle_beta   90.00
_cell.angle_gamma   90.00
#
_symmetry.space_group_name_H-M   'P 1'
#
loop_
_entity.id
_entity.type
_entity.pdbx_description
1 polymer ?
#
loop_
_entity_poly.entity_id
_entity_poly.type
_entity_poly.pdbx_seq_one_letter_code
_entity_poly.pdbx_strand_id
1 'polypeptide(L)'
;MAAALAARLWLWAALLVLAAAVYEDQVGKFDWRQQYVGKLKFASLECAPGSKKIVVATEENVIAALNSRTGAILWRHVDKGTPEGAIDAMLLHGQDALTISNGGRILRSWETNIGGLNWEMSLESGSFQMASLVGLQDVVKYVAVLKKTTLTLHYLSNGHQKWVEQLPKSESVHYQMVYSYGTGVMWVLGVVPNSHVNIVKFHVEDGEMVQQVRVSAPWLKSLSGICAVVGKAVLVCPDPGTRSLFTLALETEEEMKRTPLQALELEFGQGFQPWILPTQPNPSGASRSQFFLQLAPSHFALLQHRPEGLSMLRNFPQTALVSFGTSGEKTVAAVMTCRTETQKGGSVEEAPAKTPSDKSNSQEALVCTNQTYTINLYLAETGRRLLDTSITFSLEQNGTRPEQLYIQAFLKKDDSVGYRALVQTDDHLLLFLQQLAGKMLLWSREESLAEVVSLEMVDLPLTGAQAELEGEFGKKADGLLGMFLKRLSSQLILLQAWTAHLWKMFYDARKPRSQIRNEINIDNLARDEFNLQKMVVMVTASGKLFGIESSSGTILWKQYLPNIQPDSSFKLMVQRTTAHFPHPPQCTLLVKDKKTGRSSLYVFNPIFGKWSQVAPPVLKRPILQALLLPIMDQDYAKAMLLIDDEYKVTAFPASRNVLRQLQEIAPSIFFYLVDSEQGRLAGFRLRKDLTTELSWELTIPPEVQRIVTVKGKRTSEHVHSQGRVMGDRSVLYKSLNPNLLAVVTESTDLHHERTFIGIYLIDGVTGRIIHSSVQKKAKGPVHLVHSENWVVYQYWNTKARRNEFTVLELYEGTEQYNATAFSSLDRPQLPQVLQQSYIFPSSISAMEATITERGITSRHLLIGLPSGAILSLPKALLDPRRPEIPTEQSREENLIPYSPDVQIHAERFINYNQTISRMRGIYTAPSGLESTCLVVAYGLDIYQTRVYPSKQFDVLKDDYDYVLISSVLFGLVFATMITKRLAQVKLLNRAWR
;
A
#
# COMPACT_ATOMS: atom_id res chain seq x y z
N MET A 1 65.26 13.02 26.36
CA MET A 1 64.37 11.84 26.21
C MET A 1 62.88 12.18 26.15
N ALA A 2 62.37 13.21 26.86
CA ALA A 2 60.95 13.61 26.80
C ALA A 2 60.49 14.23 25.46
N ALA A 3 61.35 14.99 24.75
CA ALA A 3 60.99 15.62 23.47
C ALA A 3 60.84 14.61 22.30
N ALA A 4 61.57 13.50 22.34
CA ALA A 4 61.49 12.45 21.31
C ALA A 4 60.24 11.57 21.47
N LEU A 5 59.69 11.45 22.69
CA LEU A 5 58.43 10.74 22.94
C LEU A 5 57.22 11.58 22.48
N ALA A 6 57.25 12.90 22.70
CA ALA A 6 56.20 13.82 22.27
C ALA A 6 56.08 13.90 20.74
N ALA A 7 57.20 13.92 20.02
CA ALA A 7 57.22 13.91 18.56
C ALA A 7 56.72 12.58 17.96
N ARG A 8 56.99 11.44 18.62
CA ARG A 8 56.46 10.13 18.19
C ARG A 8 54.97 9.97 18.48
N LEU A 9 54.45 10.55 19.56
CA LEU A 9 53.01 10.59 19.84
C LEU A 9 52.23 11.48 18.84
N TRP A 10 52.82 12.59 18.40
CA TRP A 10 52.22 13.44 17.35
C TRP A 10 52.22 12.77 15.97
N LEU A 11 53.28 12.01 15.62
CA LEU A 11 53.32 11.24 14.38
C LEU A 11 52.30 10.09 14.37
N TRP A 12 52.06 9.45 15.53
CA TRP A 12 51.04 8.41 15.66
C TRP A 12 49.60 8.98 15.63
N ALA A 13 49.39 10.19 16.12
CA ALA A 13 48.10 10.89 15.99
C ALA A 13 47.82 11.33 14.54
N ALA A 14 48.85 11.69 13.76
CA ALA A 14 48.71 12.06 12.35
C ALA A 14 48.47 10.86 11.42
N LEU A 15 48.91 9.65 11.81
CA LEU A 15 48.71 8.40 11.06
C LEU A 15 47.37 7.71 11.33
N LEU A 16 46.57 8.20 12.29
CA LEU A 16 45.21 7.72 12.57
C LEU A 16 44.12 8.40 11.71
N VAL A 17 44.48 9.33 10.83
CA VAL A 17 43.58 9.85 9.79
C VAL A 17 43.54 8.88 8.61
N LEU A 18 43.08 7.66 8.88
CA LEU A 18 42.63 6.76 7.84
C LEU A 18 41.31 7.33 7.30
N ALA A 19 41.38 7.82 6.06
CA ALA A 19 40.29 8.01 5.11
C ALA A 19 38.87 7.88 5.69
N ALA A 20 38.34 8.98 6.23
CA ALA A 20 36.90 9.15 6.34
C ALA A 20 36.38 9.47 4.94
N ALA A 21 36.02 8.42 4.20
CA ALA A 21 35.20 8.56 3.01
C ALA A 21 33.86 9.17 3.44
N VAL A 22 33.62 10.40 3.00
CA VAL A 22 32.42 11.17 3.29
C VAL A 22 31.22 10.46 2.64
N TYR A 23 30.18 10.17 3.44
CA TYR A 23 28.83 9.64 3.13
C TYR A 23 28.46 8.20 3.55
N GLU A 24 29.35 7.36 4.09
CA GLU A 24 28.96 5.99 4.53
C GLU A 24 28.12 5.96 5.84
N ASP A 25 28.10 7.05 6.62
CA ASP A 25 27.55 7.10 7.98
C ASP A 25 26.04 7.34 8.10
N GLN A 26 25.27 7.52 7.01
CA GLN A 26 23.85 7.91 7.10
C GLN A 26 22.84 6.80 6.74
N VAL A 27 23.30 5.70 6.13
CA VAL A 27 22.45 4.57 5.74
C VAL A 27 21.80 3.94 6.98
N GLY A 28 20.47 3.82 6.98
CA GLY A 28 19.70 3.23 8.08
C GLY A 28 19.47 4.14 9.29
N LYS A 29 19.96 5.40 9.27
CA LYS A 29 19.65 6.39 10.32
C LYS A 29 18.32 7.10 10.08
N PHE A 30 18.03 7.43 8.83
CA PHE A 30 16.90 8.28 8.45
C PHE A 30 15.98 7.65 7.42
N ASP A 31 16.35 6.47 6.93
CA ASP A 31 15.61 5.79 5.88
C ASP A 31 15.32 4.35 6.27
N TRP A 32 14.17 3.89 5.82
CA TRP A 32 13.69 2.54 6.10
C TRP A 32 12.86 2.05 4.93
N ARG A 33 12.83 0.73 4.76
CA ARG A 33 12.03 0.04 3.76
C ARG A 33 11.20 -1.05 4.41
N GLN A 34 9.91 -1.05 4.11
CA GLN A 34 8.99 -2.15 4.45
C GLN A 34 8.52 -2.82 3.18
N GLN A 35 8.74 -4.13 3.11
CA GLN A 35 8.40 -4.94 1.93
C GLN A 35 7.13 -5.72 2.20
N TYR A 36 6.23 -5.77 1.22
CA TYR A 36 4.95 -6.48 1.28
C TYR A 36 4.77 -7.47 0.13
N VAL A 37 3.78 -8.34 0.25
CA VAL A 37 3.41 -9.33 -0.78
C VAL A 37 1.96 -9.18 -1.24
N GLY A 38 1.09 -8.57 -0.43
CA GLY A 38 -0.33 -8.37 -0.74
C GLY A 38 -1.24 -9.48 -0.19
N LYS A 39 -2.53 -9.42 -0.55
CA LYS A 39 -3.54 -10.38 -0.10
C LYS A 39 -3.19 -11.80 -0.56
N LEU A 40 -3.15 -12.77 0.36
CA LEU A 40 -2.91 -14.18 0.02
C LEU A 40 -4.08 -14.74 -0.80
N LYS A 41 -3.75 -15.47 -1.86
CA LYS A 41 -4.70 -16.27 -2.66
C LYS A 41 -4.46 -17.76 -2.44
N PHE A 42 -3.20 -18.17 -2.41
CA PHE A 42 -2.78 -19.53 -2.11
C PHE A 42 -1.63 -19.52 -1.10
N ALA A 43 -1.66 -20.46 -0.16
CA ALA A 43 -0.55 -20.70 0.75
C ALA A 43 -0.30 -22.20 0.90
N SER A 44 0.98 -22.59 0.91
CA SER A 44 1.39 -23.95 1.21
C SER A 44 2.37 -23.96 2.37
N LEU A 45 1.99 -24.67 3.43
CA LEU A 45 2.74 -24.78 4.69
C LEU A 45 3.41 -26.15 4.86
N GLU A 46 3.12 -27.09 3.96
CA GLU A 46 3.60 -28.48 3.97
C GLU A 46 5.01 -28.58 3.35
N CYS A 47 5.97 -27.85 3.92
CA CYS A 47 7.38 -28.14 3.67
C CYS A 47 7.84 -29.29 4.58
N ALA A 48 8.88 -30.01 4.15
CA ALA A 48 9.52 -31.08 4.92
C ALA A 48 9.70 -30.71 6.42
N PRO A 49 9.46 -31.65 7.35
CA PRO A 49 9.45 -31.38 8.78
C PRO A 49 10.78 -30.75 9.22
N GLY A 50 10.73 -29.49 9.64
CA GLY A 50 11.90 -28.70 10.05
C GLY A 50 12.22 -27.50 9.17
N SER A 51 11.69 -27.43 7.94
CA SER A 51 11.79 -26.25 7.10
C SER A 51 11.02 -25.07 7.74
N LYS A 52 11.66 -23.91 7.78
CA LYS A 52 11.11 -22.68 8.39
C LYS A 52 10.46 -21.78 7.33
N LYS A 53 9.84 -22.36 6.32
CA LYS A 53 9.38 -21.67 5.11
C LYS A 53 7.88 -21.85 4.93
N ILE A 54 7.22 -20.79 4.50
CA ILE A 54 5.82 -20.79 4.09
C ILE A 54 5.80 -20.18 2.69
N VAL A 55 5.42 -20.95 1.68
CA VAL A 55 5.36 -20.46 0.30
C VAL A 55 3.97 -19.90 0.07
N VAL A 56 3.92 -18.69 -0.45
CA VAL A 56 2.68 -17.93 -0.65
C VAL A 56 2.61 -17.38 -2.07
N ALA A 57 1.40 -17.37 -2.62
CA ALA A 57 1.05 -16.68 -3.85
C ALA A 57 -0.10 -15.69 -3.57
N THR A 58 0.04 -14.47 -4.06
CA THR A 58 -0.86 -13.34 -3.70
C THR A 58 -1.66 -12.84 -4.90
N GLU A 59 -2.71 -12.07 -4.61
CA GLU A 59 -3.53 -11.38 -5.62
C GLU A 59 -2.75 -10.27 -6.35
N GLU A 60 -1.66 -9.77 -5.76
CA GLU A 60 -0.74 -8.80 -6.37
C GLU A 60 0.25 -9.44 -7.36
N ASN A 61 0.04 -10.70 -7.77
CA ASN A 61 0.89 -11.45 -8.69
C ASN A 61 2.31 -11.63 -8.15
N VAL A 62 2.41 -11.93 -6.86
CA VAL A 62 3.68 -12.16 -6.16
C VAL A 62 3.73 -13.60 -5.67
N ILE A 63 4.86 -14.27 -5.92
CA ILE A 63 5.22 -15.51 -5.23
C ILE A 63 6.37 -15.21 -4.25
N ALA A 64 6.23 -15.65 -3.02
CA ALA A 64 7.25 -15.43 -1.99
C ALA A 64 7.38 -16.63 -1.05
N ALA A 65 8.55 -16.75 -0.43
CA ALA A 65 8.72 -17.59 0.76
C ALA A 65 8.89 -16.73 2.00
N LEU A 66 7.98 -16.90 2.96
CA LEU A 66 8.02 -16.26 4.26
C LEU A 66 8.70 -17.16 5.28
N ASN A 67 9.49 -16.56 6.17
CA ASN A 67 10.08 -17.27 7.29
C ASN A 67 9.00 -17.54 8.35
N SER A 68 8.76 -18.81 8.65
CA SER A 68 7.71 -19.21 9.58
C SER A 68 7.93 -18.68 11.01
N ARG A 69 9.16 -18.30 11.39
CA ARG A 69 9.48 -17.81 12.75
C ARG A 69 9.31 -16.30 12.92
N THR A 70 9.58 -15.52 11.88
CA THR A 70 9.65 -14.05 11.96
C THR A 70 8.68 -13.33 11.04
N GLY A 71 8.12 -14.00 10.02
CA GLY A 71 7.33 -13.35 8.97
C GLY A 71 8.17 -12.53 7.98
N ALA A 72 9.51 -12.63 8.04
CA ALA A 72 10.41 -11.98 7.08
C ALA A 72 10.38 -12.70 5.73
N ILE A 73 10.54 -11.95 4.65
CA ILE A 73 10.65 -12.48 3.29
C ILE A 73 12.04 -13.10 3.12
N LEU A 74 12.11 -14.36 2.69
CA LEU A 74 13.37 -15.04 2.33
C LEU A 74 13.74 -14.74 0.88
N TRP A 75 12.76 -14.88 -0.01
CA TRP A 75 12.84 -14.50 -1.42
C TRP A 75 11.44 -14.13 -1.91
N ARG A 76 11.38 -13.30 -2.95
CA ARG A 76 10.14 -12.81 -3.55
C ARG A 76 10.35 -12.58 -5.04
N HIS A 77 9.41 -13.04 -5.85
CA HIS A 77 9.31 -12.72 -7.27
C HIS A 77 8.00 -12.00 -7.53
N VAL A 78 8.11 -10.81 -8.13
CA VAL A 78 6.97 -9.95 -8.45
C VAL A 78 6.80 -10.01 -9.96
N ASP A 79 5.69 -10.58 -10.42
CA ASP A 79 5.33 -10.59 -11.84
C ASP A 79 4.58 -9.30 -12.21
N LYS A 80 4.13 -9.20 -13.47
CA LYS A 80 3.35 -8.06 -13.98
C LYS A 80 2.12 -7.82 -13.08
N GLY A 81 1.85 -6.56 -12.73
CA GLY A 81 0.65 -6.17 -11.98
C GLY A 81 -0.65 -6.21 -12.79
N THR A 82 -0.56 -6.44 -14.10
CA THR A 82 -1.71 -6.65 -15.00
C THR A 82 -2.29 -8.06 -14.84
N PRO A 83 -3.53 -8.32 -15.30
CA PRO A 83 -4.13 -9.66 -15.26
C PRO A 83 -3.29 -10.75 -15.97
N GLU A 84 -2.39 -10.38 -16.89
CA GLU A 84 -1.43 -11.32 -17.49
C GLU A 84 -0.51 -12.00 -16.46
N GLY A 85 -0.24 -11.36 -15.32
CA GLY A 85 0.58 -11.93 -14.25
C GLY A 85 -0.24 -12.74 -13.22
N ALA A 86 -1.57 -12.81 -13.37
CA ALA A 86 -2.44 -13.45 -12.40
C ALA A 86 -2.08 -14.92 -12.21
N ILE A 87 -1.89 -15.31 -10.95
CA ILE A 87 -1.62 -16.71 -10.56
C ILE A 87 -2.96 -17.43 -10.46
N ASP A 88 -3.17 -18.41 -11.32
CA ASP A 88 -4.41 -19.17 -11.42
C ASP A 88 -4.42 -20.38 -10.47
N ALA A 89 -3.26 -21.04 -10.32
CA ALA A 89 -3.10 -22.17 -9.41
C ALA A 89 -1.66 -22.25 -8.88
N MET A 90 -1.53 -22.80 -7.68
CA MET A 90 -0.27 -23.10 -7.02
C MET A 90 -0.31 -24.52 -6.45
N LEU A 91 0.70 -25.34 -6.77
CA LEU A 91 0.87 -26.69 -6.25
C LEU A 91 2.27 -26.81 -5.63
N LEU A 92 2.41 -27.63 -4.59
CA LEU A 92 3.70 -27.89 -3.95
C LEU A 92 4.00 -29.38 -3.97
N HIS A 93 5.21 -29.76 -4.37
CA HIS A 93 5.70 -31.13 -4.23
C HIS A 93 7.14 -31.13 -3.71
N GLY A 94 7.35 -31.62 -2.50
CA GLY A 94 8.68 -31.68 -1.89
C GLY A 94 9.29 -30.28 -1.72
N GLN A 95 10.32 -29.97 -2.52
CA GLN A 95 11.00 -28.68 -2.51
C GLN A 95 10.67 -27.80 -3.72
N ASP A 96 9.78 -28.26 -4.60
CA ASP A 96 9.39 -27.54 -5.81
C ASP A 96 7.98 -26.97 -5.66
N ALA A 97 7.85 -25.67 -5.95
CA ALA A 97 6.56 -25.00 -6.06
C ALA A 97 6.23 -24.79 -7.53
N LEU A 98 5.07 -25.28 -7.96
CA LEU A 98 4.57 -25.07 -9.31
C LEU A 98 3.55 -23.94 -9.32
N THR A 99 3.64 -23.05 -10.30
CA THR A 99 2.66 -21.98 -10.52
C THR A 99 2.17 -21.99 -11.96
N ILE A 100 0.88 -21.78 -12.11
CA ILE A 100 0.24 -21.55 -13.40
C ILE A 100 -0.27 -20.11 -13.41
N SER A 101 0.09 -19.35 -14.44
CA SER A 101 -0.31 -17.94 -14.58
C SER A 101 -0.72 -17.59 -16.02
N ASN A 102 -1.19 -16.35 -16.18
CA ASN A 102 -1.63 -15.78 -17.46
C ASN A 102 -2.80 -16.54 -18.09
N GLY A 103 -3.81 -16.88 -17.29
CA GLY A 103 -4.99 -17.63 -17.75
C GLY A 103 -4.68 -19.06 -18.17
N GLY A 104 -3.66 -19.70 -17.57
CA GLY A 104 -3.19 -21.03 -17.94
C GLY A 104 -2.19 -21.09 -19.09
N ARG A 105 -1.57 -19.98 -19.46
CA ARG A 105 -0.61 -19.93 -20.56
C ARG A 105 0.83 -20.20 -20.11
N ILE A 106 1.19 -19.90 -18.87
CA ILE A 106 2.55 -20.06 -18.38
C ILE A 106 2.55 -21.03 -17.21
N LEU A 107 3.42 -22.05 -17.27
CA LEU A 107 3.68 -23.00 -16.19
C LEU A 107 5.14 -22.85 -15.75
N ARG A 108 5.37 -22.61 -14.46
CA ARG A 108 6.70 -22.45 -13.86
C ARG A 108 6.90 -23.40 -12.70
N SER A 109 8.13 -23.87 -12.53
CA SER A 109 8.59 -24.59 -11.33
C SER A 109 9.66 -23.79 -10.62
N TRP A 110 9.49 -23.58 -9.33
CA TRP A 110 10.36 -22.79 -8.47
C TRP A 110 11.00 -23.68 -7.41
N GLU A 111 12.32 -23.53 -7.23
CA GLU A 111 13.00 -24.13 -6.11
C GLU A 111 12.71 -23.31 -4.84
N THR A 112 12.01 -23.90 -3.89
CA THR A 112 11.60 -23.20 -2.66
C THR A 112 12.77 -22.79 -1.76
N ASN A 113 13.95 -23.40 -1.96
CA ASN A 113 15.09 -23.14 -1.10
C ASN A 113 15.76 -21.80 -1.34
N ILE A 114 16.16 -21.58 -2.59
CA ILE A 114 16.87 -20.40 -3.06
C ILE A 114 15.86 -19.37 -3.61
N GLY A 115 14.69 -19.83 -4.06
CA GLY A 115 13.80 -19.04 -4.90
C GLY A 115 14.28 -19.01 -6.35
N GLY A 116 15.06 -19.99 -6.79
CA GLY A 116 15.44 -20.10 -8.20
C GLY A 116 14.26 -20.58 -9.05
N LEU A 117 14.29 -20.26 -10.35
CA LEU A 117 13.40 -20.88 -11.33
C LEU A 117 14.08 -22.16 -11.84
N ASN A 118 13.42 -23.31 -11.70
CA ASN A 118 13.92 -24.58 -12.24
C ASN A 118 13.68 -24.63 -13.76
N TRP A 119 12.46 -24.33 -14.18
CA TRP A 119 12.06 -24.31 -15.59
C TRP A 119 10.76 -23.51 -15.78
N GLU A 120 10.54 -23.05 -17.01
CA GLU A 120 9.33 -22.35 -17.46
C GLU A 120 8.87 -22.91 -18.81
N MET A 121 7.57 -23.14 -18.96
CA MET A 121 6.95 -23.65 -20.18
C MET A 121 5.74 -22.80 -20.56
N SER A 122 5.63 -22.48 -21.86
CA SER A 122 4.43 -21.86 -22.42
C SER A 122 3.46 -22.94 -22.90
N LEU A 123 2.28 -22.96 -22.30
CA LEU A 123 1.18 -23.85 -22.67
C LEU A 123 0.35 -23.23 -23.81
N GLU A 124 -0.43 -24.07 -24.50
CA GLU A 124 -1.32 -23.64 -25.59
C GLU A 124 -2.37 -22.60 -25.14
N SER A 125 -2.99 -21.90 -26.08
CA SER A 125 -4.05 -20.95 -25.71
C SER A 125 -5.33 -21.70 -25.31
N GLY A 126 -5.94 -21.31 -24.18
CA GLY A 126 -7.19 -21.90 -23.73
C GLY A 126 -7.49 -21.54 -22.28
N SER A 127 -8.78 -21.49 -21.92
CA SER A 127 -9.19 -21.18 -20.54
C SER A 127 -8.79 -22.30 -19.59
N PHE A 128 -7.96 -21.96 -18.60
CA PHE A 128 -7.59 -22.82 -17.49
C PHE A 128 -8.80 -23.22 -16.65
N GLN A 129 -8.83 -24.48 -16.20
CA GLN A 129 -9.88 -25.00 -15.33
C GLN A 129 -9.29 -25.55 -14.02
N MET A 130 -8.35 -26.49 -14.10
CA MET A 130 -7.73 -27.10 -12.93
C MET A 130 -6.34 -27.64 -13.28
N ALA A 131 -5.45 -27.69 -12.28
CA ALA A 131 -4.22 -28.45 -12.36
C ALA A 131 -4.11 -29.41 -11.17
N SER A 132 -3.49 -30.56 -11.41
CA SER A 132 -3.28 -31.57 -10.38
C SER A 132 -1.95 -32.29 -10.57
N LEU A 133 -1.36 -32.73 -9.47
CA LEU A 133 -0.17 -33.58 -9.47
C LEU A 133 -0.59 -35.03 -9.73
N VAL A 134 0.16 -35.73 -10.56
CA VAL A 134 -0.15 -37.10 -11.00
C VAL A 134 1.00 -38.02 -10.62
N GLY A 135 0.65 -39.05 -9.84
CA GLY A 135 1.57 -40.09 -9.41
C GLY A 135 1.38 -41.40 -10.16
N LEU A 136 2.48 -42.11 -10.37
CA LEU A 136 2.54 -43.46 -10.90
C LEU A 136 3.49 -44.30 -10.02
N GLN A 137 3.04 -45.47 -9.57
CA GLN A 137 3.84 -46.37 -8.71
C GLN A 137 4.42 -45.64 -7.49
N ASP A 138 3.56 -44.98 -6.71
CA ASP A 138 3.89 -44.18 -5.51
C ASP A 138 4.79 -42.95 -5.71
N VAL A 139 5.27 -42.68 -6.92
CA VAL A 139 6.10 -41.50 -7.24
C VAL A 139 5.31 -40.48 -8.06
N VAL A 140 5.35 -39.22 -7.65
CA VAL A 140 4.80 -38.10 -8.41
C VAL A 140 5.78 -37.72 -9.50
N LYS A 141 5.40 -37.95 -10.76
CA LYS A 141 6.29 -37.70 -11.92
C LYS A 141 5.74 -36.62 -12.85
N TYR A 142 4.43 -36.40 -12.83
CA TYR A 142 3.75 -35.60 -13.85
C TYR A 142 2.82 -34.55 -13.23
N VAL A 143 2.53 -33.53 -14.02
CA VAL A 143 1.56 -32.47 -13.73
C VAL A 143 0.52 -32.48 -14.84
N ALA A 144 -0.74 -32.70 -14.48
CA ALA A 144 -1.86 -32.59 -15.41
C ALA A 144 -2.43 -31.18 -15.38
N VAL A 145 -2.60 -30.57 -16.55
CA VAL A 145 -3.24 -29.26 -16.72
C VAL A 145 -4.49 -29.44 -17.58
N LEU A 146 -5.63 -29.10 -17.00
CA LEU A 146 -6.92 -29.14 -17.66
C LEU A 146 -7.29 -27.76 -18.18
N LYS A 147 -7.52 -27.69 -19.48
CA LYS A 147 -8.14 -26.55 -20.16
C LYS A 147 -9.53 -26.95 -20.63
N LYS A 148 -10.32 -25.97 -21.05
CA LYS A 148 -11.68 -26.20 -21.56
C LYS A 148 -11.73 -27.23 -22.71
N THR A 149 -10.71 -27.25 -23.57
CA THR A 149 -10.68 -28.06 -24.80
C THR A 149 -9.72 -29.24 -24.74
N THR A 150 -8.65 -29.13 -23.95
CA THR A 150 -7.54 -30.10 -23.96
C THR A 150 -7.10 -30.45 -22.54
N LEU A 151 -6.61 -31.68 -22.39
CA LEU A 151 -5.86 -32.14 -21.23
C LEU A 151 -4.40 -32.29 -21.64
N THR A 152 -3.49 -31.64 -20.93
CA THR A 152 -2.04 -31.80 -21.15
C THR A 152 -1.38 -32.43 -19.94
N LEU A 153 -0.40 -33.31 -20.19
CA LEU A 153 0.42 -33.92 -19.15
C LEU A 153 1.89 -33.52 -19.34
N HIS A 154 2.51 -32.98 -18.30
CA HIS A 154 3.89 -32.48 -18.33
C HIS A 154 4.75 -33.21 -17.30
N TYR A 155 6.04 -33.39 -17.60
CA TYR A 155 7.02 -33.90 -16.64
C TYR A 155 7.31 -32.87 -15.55
N LEU A 156 7.34 -33.30 -14.29
CA LEU A 156 7.63 -32.42 -13.15
C LEU A 156 9.08 -31.90 -13.14
N SER A 157 10.03 -32.71 -13.59
CA SER A 157 11.46 -32.41 -13.51
C SER A 157 11.95 -31.36 -14.52
N ASN A 158 11.38 -31.34 -15.73
CA ASN A 158 11.82 -30.44 -16.81
C ASN A 158 10.68 -29.63 -17.45
N GLY A 159 9.41 -29.89 -17.11
CA GLY A 159 8.26 -29.20 -17.69
C GLY A 159 7.89 -29.60 -19.12
N HIS A 160 8.64 -30.50 -19.75
CA HIS A 160 8.36 -30.94 -21.11
C HIS A 160 6.99 -31.60 -21.19
N GLN A 161 6.25 -31.31 -22.26
CA GLN A 161 4.99 -31.98 -22.52
C GLN A 161 5.26 -33.45 -22.84
N LYS A 162 4.58 -34.36 -22.14
CA LYS A 162 4.58 -35.78 -22.43
C LYS A 162 3.61 -36.10 -23.56
N TRP A 163 2.36 -35.69 -23.38
CA TRP A 163 1.29 -35.82 -24.37
C TRP A 163 0.22 -34.76 -24.15
N VAL A 164 -0.62 -34.57 -25.16
CA VAL A 164 -1.80 -33.70 -25.14
C VAL A 164 -2.95 -34.44 -25.80
N GLU A 165 -4.12 -34.38 -25.17
CA GLU A 165 -5.33 -35.03 -25.68
C GLU A 165 -6.50 -34.03 -25.75
N GLN A 166 -7.31 -34.17 -26.81
CA GLN A 166 -8.52 -33.38 -26.97
C GLN A 166 -9.68 -34.00 -26.20
N LEU A 167 -10.45 -33.15 -25.52
CA LEU A 167 -11.57 -33.60 -24.71
C LEU A 167 -12.82 -33.82 -25.58
N PRO A 168 -13.54 -34.94 -25.41
CA PRO A 168 -14.69 -35.25 -26.26
C PRO A 168 -15.86 -34.29 -25.99
N LYS A 169 -16.48 -33.79 -27.06
CA LYS A 169 -17.64 -32.86 -26.99
C LYS A 169 -17.36 -31.58 -26.18
N SER A 170 -16.13 -31.07 -26.22
CA SER A 170 -15.66 -29.88 -25.50
C SER A 170 -16.47 -28.59 -25.72
N GLU A 171 -17.27 -28.51 -26.79
CA GLU A 171 -18.19 -27.39 -27.01
C GLU A 171 -19.38 -27.39 -26.05
N SER A 172 -19.88 -28.58 -25.70
CA SER A 172 -21.08 -28.76 -24.87
C SER A 172 -20.76 -29.12 -23.43
N VAL A 173 -19.68 -29.88 -23.20
CA VAL A 173 -19.29 -30.37 -21.88
C VAL A 173 -18.27 -29.43 -21.26
N HIS A 174 -18.60 -28.88 -20.09
CA HIS A 174 -17.67 -28.06 -19.31
C HIS A 174 -16.84 -28.97 -18.41
N TYR A 175 -15.63 -29.32 -18.85
CA TYR A 175 -14.65 -30.04 -18.04
C TYR A 175 -14.06 -29.14 -16.96
N GLN A 176 -14.11 -29.58 -15.70
CA GLN A 176 -13.80 -28.73 -14.55
C GLN A 176 -12.88 -29.38 -13.52
N MET A 177 -12.77 -30.72 -13.49
CA MET A 177 -12.01 -31.42 -12.45
C MET A 177 -11.12 -32.51 -13.04
N VAL A 178 -9.91 -32.63 -12.50
CA VAL A 178 -8.99 -33.74 -12.75
C VAL A 178 -8.66 -34.41 -11.43
N TYR A 179 -8.81 -35.73 -11.41
CA TYR A 179 -8.43 -36.56 -10.27
C TYR A 179 -7.51 -37.68 -10.73
N SER A 180 -6.49 -37.96 -9.92
CA SER A 180 -5.58 -39.07 -10.12
C SER A 180 -5.17 -39.61 -8.76
N TYR A 181 -4.94 -40.91 -8.71
CA TYR A 181 -4.21 -41.56 -7.63
C TYR A 181 -3.36 -42.68 -8.24
N GLY A 182 -2.49 -43.34 -7.46
CA GLY A 182 -1.38 -44.18 -7.93
C GLY A 182 -1.70 -45.44 -8.77
N THR A 183 -2.91 -45.57 -9.32
CA THR A 183 -3.36 -46.65 -10.22
C THR A 183 -2.95 -46.47 -11.68
N GLY A 184 -2.28 -45.37 -12.04
CA GLY A 184 -1.78 -45.14 -13.40
C GLY A 184 -2.82 -44.64 -14.40
N VAL A 185 -3.96 -44.18 -13.90
CA VAL A 185 -5.07 -43.63 -14.70
C VAL A 185 -5.51 -42.29 -14.11
N MET A 186 -6.03 -41.42 -14.97
CA MET A 186 -6.57 -40.11 -14.58
C MET A 186 -8.03 -40.01 -14.98
N TRP A 187 -8.84 -39.43 -14.10
CA TRP A 187 -10.24 -39.11 -14.36
C TRP A 187 -10.38 -37.62 -14.63
N VAL A 188 -11.04 -37.29 -15.73
CA VAL A 188 -11.45 -35.94 -16.08
C VAL A 188 -12.96 -35.88 -16.02
N LEU A 189 -13.50 -34.99 -15.19
CA LEU A 189 -14.93 -34.83 -15.01
C LEU A 189 -15.39 -33.51 -15.63
N GLY A 190 -16.45 -33.60 -16.43
CA GLY A 190 -17.14 -32.45 -16.99
C GLY A 190 -18.64 -32.53 -16.77
N VAL A 191 -19.29 -31.38 -16.80
CA VAL A 191 -20.73 -31.25 -16.58
C VAL A 191 -21.36 -30.47 -17.72
N VAL A 192 -22.53 -30.94 -18.15
CA VAL A 192 -23.46 -30.16 -18.95
C VAL A 192 -24.53 -29.64 -17.99
N PRO A 193 -24.62 -28.32 -17.76
CA PRO A 193 -25.51 -27.74 -16.77
C PRO A 193 -26.95 -28.25 -16.90
N ASN A 194 -27.52 -28.71 -15.79
CA ASN A 194 -28.88 -29.25 -15.70
C ASN A 194 -29.17 -30.46 -16.62
N SER A 195 -28.15 -31.24 -16.97
CA SER A 195 -28.33 -32.41 -17.84
C SER A 195 -27.61 -33.66 -17.31
N HIS A 196 -26.29 -33.71 -17.44
CA HIS A 196 -25.51 -34.90 -17.12
C HIS A 196 -24.05 -34.55 -16.82
N VAL A 197 -23.38 -35.46 -16.12
CA VAL A 197 -21.93 -35.46 -15.91
C VAL A 197 -21.30 -36.43 -16.90
N ASN A 198 -20.21 -36.01 -17.53
CA ASN A 198 -19.39 -36.81 -18.43
C ASN A 198 -18.04 -37.07 -17.76
N ILE A 199 -17.71 -38.35 -17.56
CA ILE A 199 -16.49 -38.79 -16.91
C ILE A 199 -15.64 -39.48 -17.96
N VAL A 200 -14.40 -39.03 -18.12
CA VAL A 200 -13.45 -39.57 -19.09
C VAL A 200 -12.22 -40.06 -18.35
N LYS A 201 -11.81 -41.29 -18.64
CA LYS A 201 -10.65 -41.95 -18.03
C LYS A 201 -9.52 -42.03 -19.06
N PHE A 202 -8.34 -41.53 -18.70
CA PHE A 202 -7.14 -41.53 -19.53
C PHE A 202 -6.04 -42.37 -18.91
N HIS A 203 -5.26 -43.08 -19.72
CA HIS A 203 -4.05 -43.76 -19.27
C HIS A 203 -2.91 -42.75 -19.11
N VAL A 204 -2.16 -42.80 -18.00
CA VAL A 204 -1.09 -41.82 -17.71
C VAL A 204 0.10 -41.98 -18.64
N GLU A 205 0.42 -43.21 -19.06
CA GLU A 205 1.59 -43.46 -19.90
C GLU A 205 1.39 -43.03 -21.35
N ASP A 206 0.28 -43.43 -21.97
CA ASP A 206 0.09 -43.30 -23.42
C ASP A 206 -0.90 -42.19 -23.81
N GLY A 207 -1.65 -41.64 -22.85
CA GLY A 207 -2.70 -40.64 -23.13
C GLY A 207 -3.98 -41.23 -23.71
N GLU A 208 -4.04 -42.53 -23.97
CA GLU A 208 -5.23 -43.15 -24.56
C GLU A 208 -6.46 -43.04 -23.64
N MET A 209 -7.61 -42.73 -24.25
CA MET A 209 -8.90 -42.71 -23.57
C MET A 209 -9.39 -44.14 -23.34
N VAL A 210 -9.37 -44.56 -22.09
CA VAL A 210 -9.74 -45.93 -21.68
C VAL A 210 -11.27 -46.11 -21.63
N GLN A 211 -11.97 -45.11 -21.09
CA GLN A 211 -13.40 -45.22 -20.84
C GLN A 211 -14.06 -43.84 -20.80
N GLN A 212 -15.28 -43.75 -21.32
CA GLN A 212 -16.15 -42.60 -21.17
C GLN A 212 -17.50 -43.03 -20.61
N VAL A 213 -17.91 -42.44 -19.49
CA VAL A 213 -19.19 -42.73 -18.80
C VAL A 213 -20.01 -41.46 -18.72
N ARG A 214 -21.31 -41.58 -19.01
CA ARG A 214 -22.27 -40.48 -18.94
C ARG A 214 -23.33 -40.78 -17.89
N VAL A 215 -23.40 -39.95 -16.86
CA VAL A 215 -24.33 -40.11 -15.73
C VAL A 215 -25.32 -38.96 -15.70
N SER A 216 -26.61 -39.26 -15.67
CA SER A 216 -27.68 -38.26 -15.62
C SER A 216 -27.65 -37.48 -14.30
N ALA A 217 -27.64 -36.15 -14.37
CA ALA A 217 -27.58 -35.26 -13.20
C ALA A 217 -28.29 -33.93 -13.51
N PRO A 218 -29.63 -33.91 -13.66
CA PRO A 218 -30.39 -32.75 -14.10
C PRO A 218 -30.42 -31.61 -13.07
N TRP A 219 -30.04 -31.88 -11.82
CA TRP A 219 -29.99 -30.93 -10.73
C TRP A 219 -28.63 -30.20 -10.62
N LEU A 220 -27.58 -30.73 -11.25
CA LEU A 220 -26.21 -30.22 -11.10
C LEU A 220 -25.89 -29.14 -12.16
N LYS A 221 -25.44 -27.98 -11.69
CA LYS A 221 -25.03 -26.85 -12.54
C LYS A 221 -23.53 -26.78 -12.80
N SER A 222 -22.72 -27.01 -11.76
CA SER A 222 -21.26 -26.94 -11.80
C SER A 222 -20.66 -28.00 -10.87
N LEU A 223 -19.49 -28.53 -11.22
CA LEU A 223 -18.68 -29.40 -10.36
C LEU A 223 -17.68 -28.59 -9.53
N SER A 224 -17.11 -27.54 -10.11
CA SER A 224 -16.05 -26.72 -9.52
C SER A 224 -16.50 -26.10 -8.19
N GLY A 225 -15.79 -26.40 -7.11
CA GLY A 225 -16.05 -25.82 -5.79
C GLY A 225 -17.38 -26.25 -5.15
N ILE A 226 -18.05 -27.27 -5.68
CA ILE A 226 -19.29 -27.84 -5.10
C ILE A 226 -19.07 -29.31 -4.77
N CYS A 227 -18.63 -30.07 -5.77
CA CYS A 227 -18.34 -31.49 -5.65
C CYS A 227 -16.87 -31.73 -5.35
N ALA A 228 -16.57 -32.91 -4.82
CA ALA A 228 -15.21 -33.36 -4.59
C ALA A 228 -15.08 -34.87 -4.73
N VAL A 229 -13.88 -35.34 -5.07
CA VAL A 229 -13.56 -36.77 -5.06
C VAL A 229 -12.97 -37.14 -3.69
N VAL A 230 -13.49 -38.21 -3.09
CA VAL A 230 -13.10 -38.73 -1.78
C VAL A 230 -12.81 -40.22 -1.85
N GLY A 231 -12.02 -40.73 -0.91
CA GLY A 231 -11.65 -42.15 -0.87
C GLY A 231 -10.98 -42.64 -2.17
N LYS A 232 -11.38 -43.84 -2.62
CA LYS A 232 -10.93 -44.45 -3.88
C LYS A 232 -11.83 -44.00 -5.03
N ALA A 233 -11.57 -42.82 -5.57
CA ALA A 233 -12.27 -42.25 -6.73
C ALA A 233 -13.82 -42.22 -6.60
N VAL A 234 -14.34 -41.78 -5.45
CA VAL A 234 -15.79 -41.58 -5.26
C VAL A 234 -16.12 -40.09 -5.36
N LEU A 235 -16.92 -39.70 -6.35
CA LEU A 235 -17.43 -38.34 -6.48
C LEU A 235 -18.60 -38.14 -5.50
N VAL A 236 -18.53 -37.09 -4.68
CA VAL A 236 -19.63 -36.68 -3.80
C VAL A 236 -20.04 -35.26 -4.18
N CYS A 237 -21.36 -35.06 -4.30
CA CYS A 237 -21.96 -33.80 -4.70
C CYS A 237 -23.21 -33.50 -3.85
N PRO A 238 -23.36 -32.29 -3.29
CA PRO A 238 -24.57 -31.89 -2.60
C PRO A 238 -25.62 -31.30 -3.56
N ASP A 239 -26.90 -31.63 -3.32
CA ASP A 239 -28.03 -30.99 -3.97
C ASP A 239 -28.96 -30.32 -2.93
N PRO A 240 -29.00 -28.97 -2.90
CA PRO A 240 -29.90 -28.26 -1.99
C PRO A 240 -31.38 -28.41 -2.36
N GLY A 241 -31.70 -28.65 -3.65
CA GLY A 241 -33.08 -28.77 -4.13
C GLY A 241 -33.77 -30.02 -3.59
N THR A 242 -33.11 -31.18 -3.71
CA THR A 242 -33.62 -32.46 -3.18
C THR A 242 -33.19 -32.74 -1.74
N ARG A 243 -32.44 -31.82 -1.10
CA ARG A 243 -31.87 -31.96 0.25
C ARG A 243 -31.15 -33.30 0.44
N SER A 244 -30.31 -33.66 -0.52
CA SER A 244 -29.62 -34.96 -0.56
C SER A 244 -28.16 -34.82 -0.98
N LEU A 245 -27.34 -35.80 -0.61
CA LEU A 245 -25.98 -35.99 -1.13
C LEU A 245 -26.01 -37.10 -2.17
N PHE A 246 -25.42 -36.85 -3.33
CA PHE A 246 -25.24 -37.84 -4.38
C PHE A 246 -23.81 -38.34 -4.36
N THR A 247 -23.64 -39.66 -4.38
CA THR A 247 -22.34 -40.34 -4.42
C THR A 247 -22.24 -41.19 -5.67
N LEU A 248 -21.08 -41.19 -6.33
CA LEU A 248 -20.81 -41.98 -7.52
C LEU A 248 -19.40 -42.56 -7.45
N ALA A 249 -19.28 -43.88 -7.36
CA ALA A 249 -17.99 -44.55 -7.49
C ALA A 249 -17.55 -44.55 -8.96
N LEU A 250 -16.53 -43.76 -9.30
CA LEU A 250 -16.07 -43.55 -10.69
C LEU A 250 -15.46 -44.80 -11.34
N GLU A 251 -15.21 -45.86 -10.57
CA GLU A 251 -14.63 -47.12 -11.04
C GLU A 251 -15.66 -48.20 -11.35
N THR A 252 -16.77 -48.25 -10.60
CA THR A 252 -17.67 -49.40 -10.58
C THR A 252 -19.13 -49.07 -10.82
N GLU A 253 -19.56 -47.82 -10.60
CA GLU A 253 -20.97 -47.43 -10.64
C GLU A 253 -21.27 -46.51 -11.83
N GLU A 254 -22.42 -46.70 -12.47
CA GLU A 254 -22.90 -45.88 -13.60
C GLU A 254 -24.09 -44.99 -13.23
N GLU A 255 -24.61 -45.09 -12.01
CA GLU A 255 -25.70 -44.26 -11.48
C GLU A 255 -25.31 -43.59 -10.17
N MET A 256 -25.79 -42.37 -9.93
CA MET A 256 -25.54 -41.68 -8.67
C MET A 256 -26.47 -42.20 -7.57
N LYS A 257 -25.88 -42.74 -6.49
CA LYS A 257 -26.63 -43.15 -5.30
C LYS A 257 -27.03 -41.92 -4.49
N ARG A 258 -28.33 -41.78 -4.22
CA ARG A 258 -28.89 -40.68 -3.43
C ARG A 258 -28.94 -41.04 -1.96
N THR A 259 -28.37 -40.17 -1.11
CA THR A 259 -28.48 -40.25 0.35
C THR A 259 -29.20 -39.01 0.88
N PRO A 260 -30.42 -39.13 1.44
CA PRO A 260 -31.14 -37.97 1.97
C PRO A 260 -30.44 -37.42 3.23
N LEU A 261 -30.33 -36.09 3.36
CA LEU A 261 -29.69 -35.48 4.54
C LEU A 261 -30.44 -35.76 5.86
N GLN A 262 -31.74 -36.06 5.79
CA GLN A 262 -32.56 -36.46 6.94
C GLN A 262 -32.02 -37.73 7.62
N ALA A 263 -31.46 -38.66 6.86
CA ALA A 263 -30.82 -39.86 7.41
C ALA A 263 -29.53 -39.54 8.18
N LEU A 264 -28.95 -38.36 7.95
CA LEU A 264 -27.78 -37.85 8.64
C LEU A 264 -28.13 -36.80 9.69
N GLU A 265 -29.42 -36.50 9.96
CA GLU A 265 -29.83 -35.42 10.89
C GLU A 265 -29.22 -34.03 10.54
N LEU A 266 -29.03 -33.75 9.25
CA LEU A 266 -28.50 -32.47 8.75
C LEU A 266 -29.54 -31.72 7.90
N GLU A 267 -29.40 -30.39 7.83
CA GLU A 267 -30.22 -29.55 6.96
C GLU A 267 -29.35 -28.49 6.27
N PHE A 268 -29.71 -28.14 5.04
CA PHE A 268 -29.06 -27.06 4.31
C PHE A 268 -29.70 -25.70 4.68
N GLY A 269 -28.87 -24.66 4.75
CA GLY A 269 -29.34 -23.28 4.88
C GLY A 269 -30.16 -22.85 3.66
N GLN A 270 -31.20 -22.03 3.90
CA GLN A 270 -32.06 -21.54 2.82
C GLN A 270 -31.27 -20.66 1.84
N GLY A 271 -31.31 -21.00 0.56
CA GLY A 271 -30.66 -20.22 -0.51
C GLY A 271 -29.12 -20.21 -0.45
N PHE A 272 -28.51 -21.11 0.31
CA PHE A 272 -27.06 -21.28 0.37
C PHE A 272 -26.60 -22.38 -0.59
N GLN A 273 -25.46 -22.18 -1.27
CA GLN A 273 -24.85 -23.20 -2.11
C GLN A 273 -23.85 -24.02 -1.26
N PRO A 274 -24.17 -25.28 -0.91
CA PRO A 274 -23.26 -26.12 -0.15
C PRO A 274 -22.06 -26.54 -1.01
N TRP A 275 -20.93 -26.79 -0.35
CA TRP A 275 -19.73 -27.33 -0.98
C TRP A 275 -18.98 -28.28 -0.05
N ILE A 276 -18.06 -29.05 -0.65
CA ILE A 276 -17.31 -30.11 0.01
C ILE A 276 -15.82 -29.80 0.00
N LEU A 277 -15.16 -29.96 1.15
CA LEU A 277 -13.71 -29.89 1.30
C LEU A 277 -13.13 -31.31 1.49
N PRO A 278 -12.48 -31.89 0.48
CA PRO A 278 -11.75 -33.14 0.61
C PRO A 278 -10.34 -32.92 1.18
N THR A 279 -9.63 -34.02 1.44
CA THR A 279 -8.19 -33.98 1.74
C THR A 279 -7.45 -35.13 1.06
N GLN A 280 -6.47 -34.79 0.22
CA GLN A 280 -5.55 -35.73 -0.42
C GLN A 280 -4.11 -35.33 -0.03
N PRO A 281 -3.58 -35.88 1.08
CA PRO A 281 -2.26 -35.50 1.58
C PRO A 281 -1.11 -35.89 0.65
N ASN A 282 -1.27 -36.98 -0.08
CA ASN A 282 -0.30 -37.43 -1.07
C ASN A 282 -1.02 -37.67 -2.40
N PRO A 283 -0.65 -36.97 -3.49
CA PRO A 283 -1.28 -37.16 -4.80
C PRO A 283 -1.02 -38.55 -5.42
N SER A 284 0.01 -39.30 -4.99
CA SER A 284 0.15 -40.71 -5.39
C SER A 284 -0.77 -41.65 -4.60
N GLY A 285 -1.24 -41.23 -3.42
CA GLY A 285 -2.21 -41.97 -2.62
C GLY A 285 -3.66 -41.62 -2.95
N ALA A 286 -4.58 -42.50 -2.57
CA ALA A 286 -6.01 -42.20 -2.61
C ALA A 286 -6.36 -41.04 -1.66
N SER A 287 -7.42 -40.29 -1.99
CA SER A 287 -7.95 -39.26 -1.09
C SER A 287 -8.44 -39.92 0.20
N ARG A 288 -8.45 -39.17 1.31
CA ARG A 288 -9.08 -39.66 2.53
C ARG A 288 -10.59 -39.84 2.32
N SER A 289 -11.15 -40.80 3.04
CA SER A 289 -12.61 -41.07 3.03
C SER A 289 -13.42 -40.02 3.77
N GLN A 290 -12.76 -39.19 4.58
CA GLN A 290 -13.36 -38.14 5.39
C GLN A 290 -13.27 -36.80 4.69
N PHE A 291 -14.32 -36.00 4.82
CA PHE A 291 -14.43 -34.69 4.18
C PHE A 291 -15.34 -33.78 5.00
N PHE A 292 -15.17 -32.47 4.84
CA PHE A 292 -16.11 -31.49 5.40
C PHE A 292 -17.21 -31.17 4.39
N LEU A 293 -18.43 -31.01 4.89
CA LEU A 293 -19.58 -30.46 4.19
C LEU A 293 -19.94 -29.12 4.82
N GLN A 294 -19.97 -28.03 4.04
CA GLN A 294 -20.53 -26.77 4.49
C GLN A 294 -22.04 -26.73 4.22
N LEU A 295 -22.83 -26.64 5.29
CA LEU A 295 -24.30 -26.67 5.24
C LEU A 295 -24.90 -25.25 5.20
N ALA A 296 -24.25 -24.32 5.89
CA ALA A 296 -24.59 -22.90 5.97
C ALA A 296 -23.30 -22.07 6.20
N PRO A 297 -23.32 -20.74 6.07
CA PRO A 297 -22.14 -19.90 6.23
C PRO A 297 -21.35 -20.13 7.52
N SER A 298 -22.04 -20.48 8.61
CA SER A 298 -21.43 -20.75 9.92
C SER A 298 -21.64 -22.19 10.44
N HIS A 299 -21.88 -23.15 9.55
CA HIS A 299 -22.24 -24.52 9.93
C HIS A 299 -21.53 -25.55 9.04
N PHE A 300 -20.69 -26.36 9.67
CA PHE A 300 -19.93 -27.42 9.01
C PHE A 300 -20.23 -28.79 9.64
N ALA A 301 -20.14 -29.84 8.84
CA ALA A 301 -20.20 -31.22 9.30
C ALA A 301 -19.03 -32.03 8.76
N LEU A 302 -18.42 -32.88 9.60
CA LEU A 302 -17.40 -33.84 9.20
C LEU A 302 -18.07 -35.19 8.93
N LEU A 303 -17.99 -35.63 7.68
CA LEU A 303 -18.58 -36.86 7.19
C LEU A 303 -17.50 -37.86 6.80
N GLN A 304 -17.85 -39.14 6.78
CA GLN A 304 -17.01 -40.24 6.30
C GLN A 304 -17.79 -41.06 5.28
N HIS A 305 -17.16 -41.35 4.16
CA HIS A 305 -17.66 -42.29 3.16
C HIS A 305 -17.21 -43.73 3.47
N ARG A 306 -18.16 -44.65 3.58
CA ARG A 306 -17.94 -46.10 3.66
C ARG A 306 -18.66 -46.80 2.50
N PRO A 307 -18.29 -48.03 2.13
CA PRO A 307 -18.98 -48.77 1.07
C PRO A 307 -20.49 -48.93 1.33
N GLU A 308 -20.89 -49.02 2.60
CA GLU A 308 -22.30 -49.17 3.01
C GLU A 308 -23.10 -47.85 2.87
N GLY A 309 -22.44 -46.69 2.91
CA GLY A 309 -23.06 -45.37 2.82
C GLY A 309 -22.24 -44.25 3.49
N LEU A 310 -22.85 -43.07 3.60
CA LEU A 310 -22.27 -41.93 4.31
C LEU A 310 -22.58 -42.02 5.81
N SER A 311 -21.60 -41.73 6.65
CA SER A 311 -21.75 -41.65 8.11
C SER A 311 -21.31 -40.29 8.63
N MET A 312 -22.06 -39.71 9.57
CA MET A 312 -21.65 -38.49 10.26
C MET A 312 -20.68 -38.81 11.38
N LEU A 313 -19.51 -38.17 11.38
CA LEU A 313 -18.55 -38.27 12.49
C LEU A 313 -18.77 -37.18 13.53
N ARG A 314 -18.99 -35.94 13.07
CA ARG A 314 -19.20 -34.81 13.96
C ARG A 314 -19.90 -33.65 13.27
N ASN A 315 -20.76 -32.98 14.03
CA ASN A 315 -21.43 -31.76 13.63
C ASN A 315 -20.80 -30.54 14.32
N PHE A 316 -20.61 -29.44 13.61
CA PHE A 316 -19.99 -28.21 14.10
C PHE A 316 -20.90 -26.99 13.84
N PRO A 317 -21.86 -26.71 14.73
CA PRO A 317 -22.61 -25.46 14.70
C PRO A 317 -21.70 -24.28 15.07
N GLN A 318 -22.03 -23.07 14.58
CA GLN A 318 -21.32 -21.82 14.91
C GLN A 318 -19.81 -21.82 14.63
N THR A 319 -19.42 -22.45 13.52
CA THR A 319 -18.03 -22.55 13.07
C THR A 319 -17.77 -21.54 11.96
N ALA A 320 -16.70 -20.77 12.08
CA ALA A 320 -16.32 -19.77 11.08
C ALA A 320 -15.54 -20.43 9.91
N LEU A 321 -14.47 -21.16 10.23
CA LEU A 321 -13.56 -21.75 9.23
C LEU A 321 -13.11 -23.14 9.67
N VAL A 322 -12.81 -23.98 8.68
CA VAL A 322 -12.23 -25.32 8.86
C VAL A 322 -11.06 -25.52 7.92
N SER A 323 -10.09 -26.35 8.31
CA SER A 323 -8.92 -26.67 7.49
C SER A 323 -8.38 -28.04 7.86
N PHE A 324 -7.82 -28.76 6.90
CA PHE A 324 -7.10 -30.01 7.15
C PHE A 324 -5.61 -29.75 7.31
N GLY A 325 -4.95 -30.59 8.09
CA GLY A 325 -3.49 -30.64 8.16
C GLY A 325 -3.04 -32.09 8.33
N THR A 326 -1.95 -32.46 7.65
CA THR A 326 -1.40 -33.83 7.74
C THR A 326 0.02 -33.79 8.26
N SER A 327 0.35 -34.72 9.16
CA SER A 327 1.71 -34.90 9.67
C SER A 327 2.05 -36.38 9.68
N GLY A 328 2.86 -36.83 8.71
CA GLY A 328 3.10 -38.25 8.49
C GLY A 328 1.79 -38.94 8.08
N GLU A 329 1.38 -39.94 8.86
CA GLU A 329 0.13 -40.68 8.60
C GLU A 329 -1.10 -40.04 9.25
N LYS A 330 -0.91 -39.24 10.31
CA LYS A 330 -2.01 -38.65 11.09
C LYS A 330 -2.60 -37.45 10.35
N THR A 331 -3.88 -37.53 10.00
CA THR A 331 -4.64 -36.43 9.41
C THR A 331 -5.50 -35.78 10.49
N VAL A 332 -5.35 -34.47 10.68
CA VAL A 332 -6.11 -33.67 11.65
C VAL A 332 -6.96 -32.63 10.94
N ALA A 333 -8.07 -32.29 11.57
CA ALA A 333 -9.01 -31.27 11.14
C ALA A 333 -9.01 -30.14 12.18
N ALA A 334 -8.64 -28.94 11.77
CA ALA A 334 -8.73 -27.74 12.59
C ALA A 334 -10.06 -27.04 12.36
N VAL A 335 -10.71 -26.63 13.45
CA VAL A 335 -12.02 -25.98 13.43
C VAL A 335 -11.93 -24.68 14.24
N MET A 336 -12.35 -23.57 13.63
CA MET A 336 -12.38 -22.25 14.25
C MET A 336 -13.80 -21.87 14.68
N THR A 337 -13.99 -21.64 15.97
CA THR A 337 -15.28 -21.29 16.58
C THR A 337 -15.21 -19.95 17.29
N CYS A 338 -16.32 -19.21 17.28
CA CYS A 338 -16.44 -18.00 18.08
C CYS A 338 -16.60 -18.35 19.56
N ARG A 339 -15.95 -17.61 20.46
CA ARG A 339 -16.20 -17.75 21.89
C ARG A 339 -17.34 -16.83 22.29
N THR A 340 -18.53 -17.39 22.49
CA THR A 340 -19.61 -16.69 23.21
C THR A 340 -19.37 -16.88 24.70
N GLU A 341 -19.23 -15.79 25.46
CA GLU A 341 -19.37 -15.89 26.92
C GLU A 341 -20.80 -16.32 27.21
N THR A 342 -20.99 -17.58 27.59
CA THR A 342 -22.19 -17.97 28.33
C THR A 342 -22.15 -17.21 29.64
N GLN A 343 -22.98 -16.16 29.77
CA GLN A 343 -23.28 -15.55 31.06
C GLN A 343 -23.64 -16.70 32.02
N LYS A 344 -22.75 -16.98 32.97
CA LYS A 344 -23.06 -17.82 34.12
C LYS A 344 -24.23 -17.16 34.83
N GLY A 345 -25.27 -17.96 35.12
CA GLY A 345 -26.55 -17.50 35.64
C GLY A 345 -26.44 -16.50 36.78
N GLY A 346 -27.14 -15.38 36.61
CA GLY A 346 -27.43 -14.39 37.62
C GLY A 346 -28.77 -13.76 37.30
N SER A 347 -29.76 -14.08 38.14
CA SER A 347 -31.07 -13.43 38.36
C SER A 347 -31.74 -12.68 37.21
N VAL A 348 -32.91 -13.20 36.85
CA VAL A 348 -34.00 -12.56 36.10
C VAL A 348 -34.30 -11.17 36.67
N GLU A 349 -34.09 -10.13 35.87
CA GLU A 349 -34.83 -8.87 35.96
C GLU A 349 -35.33 -8.49 34.57
N GLU A 350 -36.65 -8.39 34.44
CA GLU A 350 -37.39 -8.03 33.24
C GLU A 350 -37.20 -6.53 32.92
N ALA A 351 -36.94 -6.21 31.65
CA ALA A 351 -37.12 -4.87 31.10
C ALA A 351 -37.56 -4.94 29.62
N PRO A 352 -38.30 -3.94 29.11
CA PRO A 352 -39.52 -4.17 28.35
C PRO A 352 -39.35 -4.23 26.82
N ALA A 353 -40.34 -4.88 26.20
CA ALA A 353 -40.51 -5.08 24.77
C ALA A 353 -40.35 -3.81 23.92
N LYS A 354 -39.49 -3.89 22.89
CA LYS A 354 -39.50 -2.99 21.72
C LYS A 354 -39.99 -3.75 20.49
N THR A 355 -40.76 -3.02 19.68
CA THR A 355 -41.61 -3.43 18.58
C THR A 355 -40.88 -4.06 17.38
N PRO A 356 -41.56 -4.93 16.59
CA PRO A 356 -40.95 -5.63 15.46
C PRO A 356 -41.18 -4.87 14.15
N SER A 357 -40.18 -4.15 13.66
CA SER A 357 -40.19 -3.66 12.27
C SER A 357 -38.77 -3.40 11.78
N ASP A 358 -38.20 -4.41 11.11
CA ASP A 358 -37.26 -4.33 9.99
C ASP A 358 -36.46 -5.64 9.88
N LYS A 359 -37.15 -6.73 9.54
CA LYS A 359 -36.48 -7.92 8.99
C LYS A 359 -36.30 -7.73 7.49
N SER A 360 -35.22 -7.05 7.11
CA SER A 360 -34.66 -7.20 5.77
C SER A 360 -33.56 -8.26 5.80
N ASN A 361 -33.53 -9.10 4.76
CA ASN A 361 -32.71 -10.30 4.59
C ASN A 361 -31.19 -10.08 4.79
N SER A 362 -30.71 -10.13 6.03
CA SER A 362 -29.30 -10.46 6.30
C SER A 362 -29.21 -11.94 6.62
N GLN A 363 -28.70 -12.73 5.66
CA GLN A 363 -28.26 -14.11 5.89
C GLN A 363 -27.45 -14.16 7.19
N GLU A 364 -27.81 -15.06 8.12
CA GLU A 364 -27.26 -15.15 9.48
C GLU A 364 -25.74 -15.41 9.46
N ALA A 365 -24.96 -14.34 9.32
CA ALA A 365 -23.52 -14.37 9.44
C ALA A 365 -23.15 -14.38 10.93
N LEU A 366 -22.22 -15.25 11.32
CA LEU A 366 -21.74 -15.38 12.70
C LEU A 366 -21.27 -14.01 13.24
N VAL A 367 -22.01 -13.43 14.20
CA VAL A 367 -21.62 -12.18 14.88
C VAL A 367 -20.87 -12.53 16.16
N CYS A 368 -19.53 -12.37 16.14
CA CYS A 368 -18.72 -12.45 17.34
C CYS A 368 -18.71 -11.11 18.08
N THR A 369 -19.33 -11.05 19.27
CA THR A 369 -19.44 -9.83 20.07
C THR A 369 -18.09 -9.28 20.56
N ASN A 370 -17.15 -10.16 20.93
CA ASN A 370 -15.80 -9.79 21.41
C ASN A 370 -14.68 -10.15 20.43
N GLN A 371 -15.00 -10.57 19.19
CA GLN A 371 -14.03 -11.00 18.17
C GLN A 371 -12.97 -12.00 18.68
N THR A 372 -13.34 -12.83 19.65
CA THR A 372 -12.49 -13.87 20.21
C THR A 372 -12.78 -15.19 19.52
N TYR A 373 -11.75 -15.76 18.91
CA TYR A 373 -11.82 -16.99 18.15
C TYR A 373 -11.00 -18.07 18.84
N THR A 374 -11.51 -19.29 18.80
CA THR A 374 -10.86 -20.48 19.32
C THR A 374 -10.64 -21.48 18.20
N ILE A 375 -9.41 -21.95 18.02
CA ILE A 375 -9.06 -23.00 17.07
C ILE A 375 -8.82 -24.29 17.85
N ASN A 376 -9.51 -25.36 17.48
CA ASN A 376 -9.39 -26.68 18.09
C ASN A 376 -9.03 -27.73 17.02
N LEU A 377 -8.25 -28.75 17.40
CA LEU A 377 -7.94 -29.89 16.53
C LEU A 377 -8.83 -31.09 16.84
N TYR A 378 -9.21 -31.78 15.77
CA TYR A 378 -9.95 -33.02 15.79
C TYR A 378 -9.21 -34.06 14.95
N LEU A 379 -9.24 -35.32 15.37
CA LEU A 379 -8.71 -36.41 14.56
C LEU A 379 -9.69 -36.68 13.41
N ALA A 380 -9.24 -36.62 12.16
CA ALA A 380 -10.14 -36.74 11.00
C ALA A 380 -10.87 -38.08 10.96
N GLU A 381 -10.20 -39.17 11.38
CA GLU A 381 -10.74 -40.54 11.30
C GLU A 381 -11.88 -40.81 12.28
N THR A 382 -11.85 -40.19 13.46
CA THR A 382 -12.81 -40.48 14.55
C THR A 382 -13.70 -39.31 14.92
N GLY A 383 -13.37 -38.08 14.49
CA GLY A 383 -14.05 -36.86 14.93
C GLY A 383 -13.79 -36.51 16.40
N ARG A 384 -12.89 -37.20 17.11
CA ARG A 384 -12.56 -36.90 18.51
C ARG A 384 -11.68 -35.65 18.60
N ARG A 385 -11.98 -34.78 19.58
CA ARG A 385 -11.19 -33.56 19.85
C ARG A 385 -9.89 -33.95 20.55
N LEU A 386 -8.76 -33.39 20.09
CA LEU A 386 -7.48 -33.55 20.76
C LEU A 386 -7.40 -32.58 21.96
N LEU A 387 -7.07 -33.12 23.13
CA LEU A 387 -6.89 -32.32 24.35
C LEU A 387 -5.62 -31.44 24.23
N ASP A 388 -5.60 -30.32 24.95
CA ASP A 388 -4.49 -29.34 24.99
C ASP A 388 -4.10 -28.71 23.64
N THR A 389 -4.93 -28.79 22.61
CA THR A 389 -4.70 -28.20 21.28
C THR A 389 -5.49 -26.92 21.00
N SER A 390 -6.09 -26.29 22.02
CA SER A 390 -6.88 -25.08 21.83
C SER A 390 -6.02 -23.81 21.76
N ILE A 391 -6.11 -23.05 20.68
CA ILE A 391 -5.52 -21.70 20.54
C ILE A 391 -6.66 -20.69 20.61
N THR A 392 -6.55 -19.67 21.48
CA THR A 392 -7.60 -18.64 21.66
C THR A 392 -7.02 -17.25 21.42
N PHE A 393 -7.47 -16.56 20.37
CA PHE A 393 -6.97 -15.23 20.01
C PHE A 393 -8.09 -14.22 19.78
N SER A 394 -7.76 -12.93 19.91
CA SER A 394 -8.65 -11.80 19.67
C SER A 394 -8.13 -10.94 18.54
N LEU A 395 -9.03 -10.40 17.73
CA LEU A 395 -8.72 -9.36 16.76
C LEU A 395 -8.86 -7.98 17.44
N GLU A 396 -7.96 -7.05 17.13
CA GLU A 396 -7.93 -5.72 17.76
C GLU A 396 -9.00 -4.76 17.19
N GLN A 397 -9.40 -4.96 15.93
CA GLN A 397 -10.21 -4.00 15.17
C GLN A 397 -11.67 -4.46 15.08
N ASN A 398 -12.59 -3.60 15.52
CA ASN A 398 -14.03 -3.87 15.42
C ASN A 398 -14.48 -4.03 13.96
N GLY A 399 -15.17 -5.13 13.66
CA GLY A 399 -15.74 -5.42 12.34
C GLY A 399 -14.92 -6.33 11.46
N THR A 400 -13.67 -6.66 11.81
CA THR A 400 -12.84 -7.62 11.07
C THR A 400 -13.24 -9.07 11.35
N ARG A 401 -13.05 -9.93 10.36
CA ARG A 401 -13.36 -11.37 10.41
C ARG A 401 -12.26 -12.20 9.75
N PRO A 402 -11.98 -13.41 10.25
CA PRO A 402 -11.09 -14.34 9.57
C PRO A 402 -11.74 -14.85 8.27
N GLU A 403 -11.01 -14.77 7.15
CA GLU A 403 -11.45 -15.21 5.83
C GLU A 403 -10.82 -16.56 5.44
N GLN A 404 -9.53 -16.76 5.74
CA GLN A 404 -8.81 -18.01 5.41
C GLN A 404 -8.03 -18.56 6.60
N LEU A 405 -7.92 -19.90 6.65
CA LEU A 405 -7.21 -20.65 7.69
C LEU A 405 -6.34 -21.74 7.05
N TYR A 406 -5.04 -21.67 7.30
CA TYR A 406 -4.07 -22.70 6.90
C TYR A 406 -3.39 -23.30 8.11
N ILE A 407 -3.16 -24.62 8.09
CA ILE A 407 -2.62 -25.36 9.23
C ILE A 407 -1.29 -26.01 8.86
N GLN A 408 -0.29 -25.79 9.70
CA GLN A 408 0.97 -26.54 9.69
C GLN A 408 0.95 -27.52 10.86
N ALA A 409 0.69 -28.80 10.59
CA ALA A 409 0.77 -29.86 11.60
C ALA A 409 2.21 -30.42 11.70
N PHE A 410 2.64 -30.80 12.90
CA PHE A 410 3.93 -31.46 13.13
C PHE A 410 3.85 -32.40 14.33
N LEU A 411 4.67 -33.46 14.33
CA LEU A 411 4.82 -34.36 15.47
C LEU A 411 5.71 -33.72 16.53
N LYS A 412 5.25 -33.71 17.79
CA LYS A 412 6.05 -33.34 18.96
C LYS A 412 6.91 -34.52 19.40
N LYS A 413 7.84 -34.27 20.32
CA LYS A 413 8.70 -35.30 20.92
C LYS A 413 7.92 -36.37 21.69
N ASP A 414 6.74 -36.01 22.19
CA ASP A 414 5.88 -36.91 22.98
C ASP A 414 4.85 -37.65 22.11
N ASP A 415 5.11 -37.80 20.79
CA ASP A 415 4.23 -38.38 19.76
C ASP A 415 2.84 -37.72 19.58
N SER A 416 2.58 -36.66 20.34
CA SER A 416 1.41 -35.80 20.19
C SER A 416 1.55 -34.89 18.96
N VAL A 417 0.43 -34.49 18.39
CA VAL A 417 0.41 -33.58 17.23
C VAL A 417 0.39 -32.14 17.73
N GLY A 418 1.39 -31.37 17.34
CA GLY A 418 1.42 -29.91 17.46
C GLY A 418 0.97 -29.27 16.15
N TYR A 419 0.55 -28.01 16.23
CA TYR A 419 0.22 -27.25 15.03
C TYR A 419 0.53 -25.76 15.17
N ARG A 420 0.65 -25.11 14.02
CA ARG A 420 0.61 -23.65 13.87
C ARG A 420 -0.49 -23.29 12.90
N ALA A 421 -1.11 -22.13 13.09
CA ALA A 421 -2.19 -21.64 12.25
C ALA A 421 -1.78 -20.32 11.60
N LEU A 422 -1.88 -20.25 10.27
CA LEU A 422 -1.84 -19.00 9.53
C LEU A 422 -3.28 -18.56 9.27
N VAL A 423 -3.65 -17.41 9.80
CA VAL A 423 -4.98 -16.81 9.65
C VAL A 423 -4.85 -15.54 8.84
N GLN A 424 -5.68 -15.42 7.81
CA GLN A 424 -5.85 -14.20 7.03
C GLN A 424 -7.22 -13.62 7.37
N THR A 425 -7.25 -12.33 7.70
CA THR A 425 -8.47 -11.57 7.96
C THR A 425 -8.92 -10.78 6.72
N ASP A 426 -10.16 -10.31 6.76
CA ASP A 426 -10.79 -9.48 5.72
C ASP A 426 -10.01 -8.19 5.42
N ASP A 427 -9.39 -7.58 6.43
CA ASP A 427 -8.56 -6.39 6.30
C ASP A 427 -7.11 -6.67 5.85
N HIS A 428 -6.86 -7.86 5.29
CA HIS A 428 -5.57 -8.34 4.78
C HIS A 428 -4.47 -8.44 5.84
N LEU A 429 -4.83 -8.59 7.11
CA LEU A 429 -3.87 -8.88 8.18
C LEU A 429 -3.57 -10.40 8.22
N LEU A 430 -2.29 -10.72 8.33
CA LEU A 430 -1.81 -12.09 8.50
C LEU A 430 -1.33 -12.32 9.93
N LEU A 431 -1.88 -13.36 10.57
CA LEU A 431 -1.50 -13.78 11.91
C LEU A 431 -0.94 -15.19 11.85
N PHE A 432 0.24 -15.40 12.44
CA PHE A 432 0.80 -16.73 12.60
C PHE A 432 0.82 -17.12 14.08
N LEU A 433 -0.03 -18.09 14.41
CA LEU A 433 -0.33 -18.51 15.77
C LEU A 433 0.39 -19.81 16.12
N GLN A 434 0.87 -19.89 17.36
CA GLN A 434 1.45 -21.10 17.94
C GLN A 434 0.75 -21.49 19.24
N GLN A 435 0.89 -22.76 19.62
CA GLN A 435 0.21 -23.38 20.76
C GLN A 435 0.72 -22.92 22.16
N LEU A 436 1.77 -22.10 22.26
CA LEU A 436 2.35 -21.69 23.54
C LEU A 436 1.50 -20.62 24.25
N ALA A 437 1.04 -20.92 25.47
CA ALA A 437 0.15 -20.07 26.28
C ALA A 437 0.70 -18.65 26.58
N GLY A 438 2.03 -18.46 26.63
CA GLY A 438 2.64 -17.14 26.91
C GLY A 438 3.10 -16.34 25.68
N LYS A 439 3.15 -16.96 24.49
CA LYS A 439 3.58 -16.32 23.24
C LYS A 439 2.77 -16.87 22.07
N MET A 440 1.46 -16.79 22.17
CA MET A 440 0.57 -17.41 21.18
C MET A 440 0.72 -16.77 19.80
N LEU A 441 0.77 -15.44 19.72
CA LEU A 441 1.07 -14.73 18.47
C LEU A 441 2.58 -14.79 18.23
N LEU A 442 3.00 -15.46 17.15
CA LEU A 442 4.41 -15.54 16.81
C LEU A 442 4.88 -14.30 16.06
N TRP A 443 4.11 -13.90 15.05
CA TRP A 443 4.27 -12.66 14.31
C TRP A 443 2.93 -12.25 13.67
N SER A 444 2.82 -10.96 13.39
CA SER A 444 1.70 -10.32 12.70
C SER A 444 2.25 -9.52 11.53
N ARG A 445 1.53 -9.50 10.41
CA ARG A 445 2.00 -8.86 9.18
C ARG A 445 0.83 -8.19 8.45
N GLU A 446 0.93 -6.88 8.27
CA GLU A 446 -0.12 -6.03 7.72
C GLU A 446 0.04 -5.89 6.21
N GLU A 447 -0.59 -6.77 5.43
CA GLU A 447 -0.47 -6.78 3.96
C GLU A 447 -1.41 -5.78 3.27
N SER A 448 -2.30 -5.12 4.01
CA SER A 448 -3.12 -4.01 3.50
C SER A 448 -2.26 -2.83 3.00
N LEU A 449 -1.08 -2.61 3.59
CA LEU A 449 -0.12 -1.58 3.16
C LEU A 449 0.55 -1.88 1.81
N ALA A 450 0.35 -3.07 1.24
CA ALA A 450 0.71 -3.37 -0.13
C ALA A 450 -0.10 -2.55 -1.14
N GLU A 451 -1.22 -1.91 -0.74
CA GLU A 451 -2.12 -1.14 -1.61
C GLU A 451 -2.45 0.27 -1.07
N VAL A 452 -1.44 1.15 -1.01
CA VAL A 452 -1.62 2.56 -0.59
C VAL A 452 -2.21 3.40 -1.73
N VAL A 453 -3.32 4.09 -1.45
CA VAL A 453 -4.03 4.95 -2.42
C VAL A 453 -3.80 6.43 -2.15
N SER A 454 -3.79 6.84 -0.88
CA SER A 454 -3.59 8.24 -0.48
C SER A 454 -2.67 8.31 0.74
N LEU A 455 -1.85 9.36 0.78
CA LEU A 455 -0.88 9.59 1.85
C LEU A 455 -0.79 11.09 2.14
N GLU A 456 -0.73 11.44 3.43
CA GLU A 456 -0.37 12.78 3.88
C GLU A 456 0.62 12.72 5.05
N MET A 457 1.51 13.71 5.14
CA MET A 457 2.38 13.89 6.31
C MET A 457 1.85 15.02 7.19
N VAL A 458 1.54 14.68 8.45
CA VAL A 458 1.07 15.61 9.46
C VAL A 458 2.17 15.83 10.49
N ASP A 459 2.40 17.08 10.87
CA ASP A 459 3.38 17.39 11.91
C ASP A 459 2.96 16.79 13.26
N LEU A 460 3.95 16.41 14.07
CA LEU A 460 3.74 15.97 15.43
C LEU A 460 3.23 17.10 16.35
N PRO A 461 2.62 16.76 17.50
CA PRO A 461 2.14 17.76 18.46
C PRO A 461 3.29 18.56 19.08
N LEU A 462 2.97 19.75 19.56
CA LEU A 462 3.93 20.65 20.21
C LEU A 462 4.50 20.03 21.48
N THR A 463 5.77 20.35 21.78
CA THR A 463 6.35 20.04 23.08
C THR A 463 5.70 20.87 24.18
N GLY A 464 5.74 20.39 25.44
CA GLY A 464 5.18 21.15 26.57
C GLY A 464 5.75 22.57 26.69
N ALA A 465 7.03 22.77 26.38
CA ALA A 465 7.65 24.10 26.36
C ALA A 465 7.08 25.01 25.26
N GLN A 466 6.83 24.48 24.05
CA GLN A 466 6.21 25.24 22.96
C GLN A 466 4.74 25.56 23.24
N ALA A 467 4.01 24.66 23.90
CA ALA A 467 2.63 24.90 24.30
C ALA A 467 2.52 26.05 25.33
N GLU A 468 3.44 26.13 26.29
CA GLU A 468 3.52 27.25 27.24
C GLU A 468 3.85 28.58 26.53
N LEU A 469 4.71 28.56 25.50
CA LEU A 469 4.99 29.74 24.68
C LEU A 469 3.73 30.23 23.95
N GLU A 470 2.93 29.34 23.36
CA GLU A 470 1.64 29.72 22.77
C GLU A 470 0.69 30.28 23.85
N GLY A 471 0.69 29.68 25.04
CA GLY A 471 -0.04 30.17 26.21
C GLY A 471 0.35 31.59 26.62
N GLU A 472 1.64 31.93 26.60
CA GLU A 472 2.20 33.26 26.93
C GLU A 472 1.65 34.34 26.00
N PHE A 473 1.71 34.11 24.68
CA PHE A 473 1.39 35.12 23.66
C PHE A 473 -0.06 35.08 23.15
N GLY A 474 -0.78 33.96 23.29
CA GLY A 474 -2.09 33.75 22.65
C GLY A 474 -3.30 34.36 23.37
N LYS A 475 -3.28 34.47 24.71
CA LYS A 475 -4.38 35.07 25.47
C LYS A 475 -4.17 36.57 25.63
N LYS A 476 -5.06 37.38 25.04
CA LYS A 476 -5.15 38.83 25.29
C LYS A 476 -5.41 39.04 26.79
N ALA A 477 -4.39 39.49 27.52
CA ALA A 477 -4.55 39.87 28.92
C ALA A 477 -5.19 41.27 29.01
N ASP A 478 -5.90 41.53 30.10
CA ASP A 478 -6.49 42.84 30.38
C ASP A 478 -5.36 43.84 30.72
N GLY A 479 -4.91 44.56 29.70
CA GLY A 479 -3.90 45.62 29.82
C GLY A 479 -2.43 45.16 29.76
N LEU A 480 -1.53 46.14 29.55
CA LEU A 480 -0.08 45.93 29.39
C LEU A 480 0.57 45.28 30.62
N LEU A 481 0.13 45.65 31.82
CA LEU A 481 0.64 45.07 33.08
C LEU A 481 0.28 43.58 33.22
N GLY A 482 -0.92 43.19 32.79
CA GLY A 482 -1.34 41.79 32.76
C GLY A 482 -0.48 40.96 31.80
N MET A 483 -0.15 41.51 30.62
CA MET A 483 0.78 40.87 29.68
C MET A 483 2.18 40.71 30.26
N PHE A 484 2.71 41.75 30.93
CA PHE A 484 4.04 41.71 31.54
C PHE A 484 4.13 40.68 32.69
N LEU A 485 3.17 40.69 33.63
CA LEU A 485 3.13 39.75 34.74
C LEU A 485 3.01 38.29 34.26
N LYS A 486 2.22 38.07 33.20
CA LYS A 486 2.06 36.74 32.58
C LYS A 486 3.34 36.26 31.90
N ARG A 487 4.05 37.15 31.21
CA ARG A 487 5.37 36.83 30.65
C ARG A 487 6.36 36.49 31.77
N LEU A 488 6.38 37.26 32.85
CA LEU A 488 7.28 37.02 33.98
C LEU A 488 6.96 35.70 34.69
N SER A 489 5.67 35.34 34.84
CA SER A 489 5.27 34.04 35.40
C SER A 489 5.64 32.87 34.48
N SER A 490 5.42 32.98 33.17
CA SER A 490 5.87 31.99 32.17
C SER A 490 7.38 31.74 32.26
N GLN A 491 8.18 32.81 32.26
CA GLN A 491 9.64 32.72 32.37
C GLN A 491 10.09 32.12 33.70
N LEU A 492 9.40 32.43 34.81
CA LEU A 492 9.69 31.83 36.10
C LEU A 492 9.41 30.32 36.11
N ILE A 493 8.31 29.88 35.49
CA ILE A 493 7.95 28.46 35.34
C ILE A 493 9.04 27.73 34.53
N LEU A 494 9.46 28.31 33.40
CA LEU A 494 10.55 27.78 32.56
C LEU A 494 11.88 27.70 33.33
N LEU A 495 12.21 28.71 34.14
CA LEU A 495 13.40 28.71 34.99
C LEU A 495 13.32 27.62 36.07
N GLN A 496 12.17 27.45 36.72
CA GLN A 496 11.95 26.37 37.68
C GLN A 496 12.13 25.00 37.03
N ALA A 497 11.56 24.79 35.83
CA ALA A 497 11.72 23.55 35.07
C ALA A 497 13.20 23.30 34.72
N TRP A 498 13.93 24.32 34.31
CA TRP A 498 15.35 24.23 33.98
C TRP A 498 16.21 23.89 35.21
N THR A 499 15.98 24.53 36.36
CA THR A 499 16.69 24.22 37.60
C THR A 499 16.41 22.79 38.08
N ALA A 500 15.15 22.34 38.00
CA ALA A 500 14.77 20.96 38.30
C ALA A 500 15.46 19.96 37.35
N HIS A 501 15.55 20.28 36.05
CA HIS A 501 16.24 19.44 35.07
C HIS A 501 17.75 19.33 35.34
N LEU A 502 18.42 20.45 35.66
CA LEU A 502 19.82 20.43 36.08
C LEU A 502 20.04 19.60 37.34
N TRP A 503 19.16 19.73 38.32
CA TRP A 503 19.21 18.92 39.55
C TRP A 503 19.07 17.43 39.24
N LYS A 504 18.15 17.08 38.33
CA LYS A 504 17.95 15.71 37.84
C LYS A 504 19.17 15.18 37.09
N MET A 505 19.74 15.96 36.16
CA MET A 505 20.99 15.57 35.45
C MET A 505 22.14 15.33 36.42
N PHE A 506 22.31 16.18 37.43
CA PHE A 506 23.36 16.02 38.45
C PHE A 506 23.13 14.77 39.32
N TYR A 507 21.87 14.42 39.58
CA TYR A 507 21.49 13.20 40.32
C TYR A 507 21.65 11.93 39.48
N ASP A 508 21.25 11.95 38.22
CA ASP A 508 21.36 10.81 37.31
C ASP A 508 22.80 10.56 36.85
N ALA A 509 23.65 11.60 36.78
CA ALA A 509 25.10 11.45 36.57
C ALA A 509 25.80 10.68 37.71
N ARG A 510 25.17 10.56 38.89
CA ARG A 510 25.67 9.75 40.02
C ARG A 510 25.19 8.29 39.98
N LYS A 511 24.25 7.92 39.11
CA LYS A 511 23.83 6.52 38.93
C LYS A 511 24.71 5.83 37.88
N PRO A 512 25.10 4.55 38.08
CA PRO A 512 25.77 3.79 37.03
C PRO A 512 24.83 3.62 35.83
N ARG A 513 25.32 3.96 34.64
CA ARG A 513 24.58 3.89 33.36
C ARG A 513 24.08 2.47 33.09
N SER A 514 22.84 2.17 33.44
CA SER A 514 22.08 1.08 32.84
C SER A 514 21.24 1.64 31.68
N GLN A 515 21.16 0.84 30.61
CA GLN A 515 20.55 1.18 29.33
C GLN A 515 19.07 1.55 29.48
N ILE A 516 18.76 2.86 29.44
CA ILE A 516 17.39 3.32 29.22
C ILE A 516 17.12 3.23 27.72
N ARG A 517 16.53 2.11 27.28
CA ARG A 517 15.80 2.10 26.01
C ARG A 517 14.52 2.90 26.25
N ASN A 518 14.44 4.10 25.70
CA ASN A 518 13.18 4.83 25.63
C ASN A 518 12.24 4.05 24.71
N GLU A 519 11.27 3.35 25.27
CA GLU A 519 10.15 2.83 24.49
C GLU A 519 9.36 4.02 23.93
N ILE A 520 9.17 4.04 22.62
CA ILE A 520 8.42 5.08 21.92
C ILE A 520 6.95 4.87 22.30
N ASN A 521 6.42 5.76 23.14
CA ASN A 521 5.01 5.75 23.52
C ASN A 521 4.28 6.86 22.75
N ILE A 522 3.10 6.55 22.20
CA ILE A 522 2.28 7.47 21.40
C ILE A 522 1.96 8.77 22.15
N ASP A 523 1.84 8.69 23.47
CA ASP A 523 1.49 9.84 24.34
C ASP A 523 2.67 10.80 24.57
N ASN A 524 3.90 10.35 24.37
CA ASN A 524 5.11 11.15 24.58
C ASN A 524 5.72 11.67 23.27
N LEU A 525 5.08 11.37 22.13
CA LEU A 525 5.59 11.76 20.83
C LEU A 525 5.33 13.25 20.59
N ALA A 526 6.38 14.04 20.45
CA ALA A 526 6.31 15.47 20.20
C ALA A 526 7.24 15.86 19.05
N ARG A 527 6.98 17.01 18.45
CA ARG A 527 7.75 17.56 17.34
C ARG A 527 9.20 17.84 17.74
N ASP A 528 10.13 17.48 16.87
CA ASP A 528 11.53 17.88 16.96
C ASP A 528 11.74 19.33 16.50
N GLU A 529 12.89 19.92 16.84
CA GLU A 529 13.20 21.32 16.52
C GLU A 529 13.14 21.63 15.02
N PHE A 530 13.64 20.70 14.20
CA PHE A 530 13.68 20.82 12.74
C PHE A 530 12.46 20.23 12.03
N ASN A 531 11.48 19.70 12.77
CA ASN A 531 10.28 19.08 12.24
C ASN A 531 10.57 18.02 11.15
N LEU A 532 11.64 17.23 11.35
CA LEU A 532 12.03 16.13 10.47
C LEU A 532 11.22 14.86 10.76
N GLN A 533 10.63 14.78 11.94
CA GLN A 533 9.76 13.68 12.34
C GLN A 533 8.29 14.08 12.20
N LYS A 534 7.57 13.33 11.37
CA LYS A 534 6.16 13.55 11.07
C LYS A 534 5.36 12.27 11.22
N MET A 535 4.06 12.42 11.42
CA MET A 535 3.09 11.33 11.35
C MET A 535 2.69 11.14 9.89
N VAL A 536 2.97 9.97 9.34
CA VAL A 536 2.54 9.59 7.99
C VAL A 536 1.17 8.92 8.09
N VAL A 537 0.15 9.58 7.58
CA VAL A 537 -1.22 9.05 7.54
C VAL A 537 -1.43 8.40 6.18
N MET A 538 -1.55 7.08 6.15
CA MET A 538 -1.76 6.30 4.93
C MET A 538 -3.17 5.73 4.89
N VAL A 539 -3.78 5.76 3.72
CA VAL A 539 -5.09 5.17 3.43
C VAL A 539 -4.92 4.11 2.35
N THR A 540 -5.43 2.92 2.62
CA THR A 540 -5.32 1.75 1.75
C THR A 540 -6.63 1.47 1.01
N ALA A 541 -6.54 0.76 -0.11
CA ALA A 541 -7.71 0.40 -0.92
C ALA A 541 -8.70 -0.51 -0.18
N SER A 542 -8.21 -1.33 0.77
CA SER A 542 -9.05 -2.18 1.62
C SER A 542 -9.84 -1.41 2.69
N GLY A 543 -9.71 -0.08 2.76
CA GLY A 543 -10.43 0.74 3.73
C GLY A 543 -9.76 0.85 5.10
N LYS A 544 -8.46 0.53 5.20
CA LYS A 544 -7.70 0.64 6.45
C LYS A 544 -6.82 1.89 6.45
N LEU A 545 -6.83 2.61 7.56
CA LEU A 545 -5.99 3.78 7.82
C LEU A 545 -4.89 3.42 8.80
N PHE A 546 -3.70 3.98 8.56
CA PHE A 546 -2.53 3.78 9.39
C PHE A 546 -1.90 5.12 9.76
N GLY A 547 -1.48 5.26 11.02
CA GLY A 547 -0.55 6.29 11.45
C GLY A 547 0.83 5.70 11.65
N ILE A 548 1.77 6.07 10.79
CA ILE A 548 3.13 5.55 10.80
C ILE A 548 4.10 6.66 11.19
N GLU A 549 5.00 6.38 12.12
CA GLU A 549 6.08 7.30 12.46
C GLU A 549 7.08 7.39 11.30
N SER A 550 7.36 8.60 10.80
CA SER A 550 8.23 8.76 9.61
C SER A 550 9.67 8.34 9.82
N SER A 551 10.20 8.32 11.04
CA SER A 551 11.60 8.00 11.33
C SER A 551 11.89 6.50 11.41
N SER A 552 11.01 5.73 12.08
CA SER A 552 11.21 4.30 12.32
C SER A 552 10.36 3.40 11.42
N GLY A 553 9.28 3.95 10.85
CA GLY A 553 8.26 3.18 10.13
C GLY A 553 7.35 2.37 11.05
N THR A 554 7.37 2.57 12.37
CA THR A 554 6.47 1.84 13.27
C THR A 554 5.01 2.33 13.12
N ILE A 555 4.08 1.38 13.13
CA ILE A 555 2.64 1.66 13.09
C ILE A 555 2.19 2.00 14.51
N LEU A 556 1.79 3.25 14.73
CA LEU A 556 1.37 3.76 16.05
C LEU A 556 -0.13 3.56 16.30
N TRP A 557 -0.95 3.69 15.26
CA TRP A 557 -2.39 3.42 15.33
C TRP A 557 -2.93 2.90 14.01
N LYS A 558 -4.07 2.21 14.09
CA LYS A 558 -4.78 1.61 12.96
C LYS A 558 -6.26 1.86 13.11
N GLN A 559 -6.96 2.13 12.01
CA GLN A 559 -8.40 2.29 12.00
C GLN A 559 -8.98 1.62 10.76
N TYR A 560 -9.97 0.76 10.94
CA TYR A 560 -10.66 0.08 9.83
C TYR A 560 -12.02 0.74 9.54
N LEU A 561 -12.33 0.90 8.25
CA LEU A 561 -13.61 1.36 7.75
C LEU A 561 -14.32 0.20 7.03
N PRO A 562 -15.43 -0.32 7.56
CA PRO A 562 -16.14 -1.44 6.95
C PRO A 562 -16.86 -1.04 5.67
N ASN A 563 -17.16 -2.03 4.81
CA ASN A 563 -17.96 -1.91 3.58
C ASN A 563 -17.37 -1.04 2.47
N ILE A 564 -16.04 -0.86 2.44
CA ILE A 564 -15.39 -0.16 1.34
C ILE A 564 -15.10 -1.14 0.19
N GLN A 565 -15.45 -0.73 -1.03
CA GLN A 565 -15.13 -1.48 -2.23
C GLN A 565 -13.69 -1.17 -2.69
N PRO A 566 -12.96 -2.15 -3.26
CA PRO A 566 -11.56 -1.95 -3.70
C PRO A 566 -11.38 -0.80 -4.69
N ASP A 567 -12.33 -0.62 -5.62
CA ASP A 567 -12.28 0.41 -6.67
C ASP A 567 -12.75 1.81 -6.22
N SER A 568 -12.88 2.05 -4.91
CA SER A 568 -13.34 3.33 -4.38
C SER A 568 -12.30 4.43 -4.60
N SER A 569 -12.75 5.65 -4.84
CA SER A 569 -11.85 6.81 -4.91
C SER A 569 -11.73 7.49 -3.55
N PHE A 570 -10.49 7.74 -3.12
CA PHE A 570 -10.18 8.35 -1.82
C PHE A 570 -9.56 9.72 -2.01
N LYS A 571 -9.94 10.67 -1.16
CA LYS A 571 -9.26 11.96 -1.05
C LYS A 571 -9.05 12.32 0.42
N LEU A 572 -7.79 12.41 0.82
CA LEU A 572 -7.39 12.81 2.16
C LEU A 572 -7.10 14.32 2.18
N MET A 573 -7.65 15.03 3.15
CA MET A 573 -7.42 16.46 3.34
C MET A 573 -7.08 16.77 4.79
N VAL A 574 -6.02 17.56 5.00
CA VAL A 574 -5.64 18.08 6.31
C VAL A 574 -6.37 19.40 6.57
N GLN A 575 -7.38 19.39 7.44
CA GLN A 575 -8.17 20.58 7.76
C GLN A 575 -7.50 21.44 8.83
N ARG A 576 -6.95 20.82 9.88
CA ARG A 576 -6.28 21.50 10.99
C ARG A 576 -5.02 20.73 11.40
N THR A 577 -3.90 21.45 11.49
CA THR A 577 -2.60 20.93 11.93
C THR A 577 -2.49 20.96 13.47
N THR A 578 -1.36 20.51 14.00
CA THR A 578 -1.03 20.54 15.44
C THR A 578 -0.55 21.90 15.96
N ALA A 579 -0.50 22.92 15.11
CA ALA A 579 0.13 24.21 15.44
C ALA A 579 -0.68 25.10 16.39
N HIS A 580 -1.97 24.79 16.61
CA HIS A 580 -2.88 25.62 17.38
C HIS A 580 -3.30 24.92 18.68
N PHE A 581 -2.55 25.12 19.77
CA PHE A 581 -2.94 24.66 21.10
C PHE A 581 -3.98 25.62 21.70
N PRO A 582 -5.15 25.16 22.17
CA PRO A 582 -5.48 23.80 22.65
C PRO A 582 -6.29 22.93 21.67
N HIS A 583 -6.47 23.32 20.41
CA HIS A 583 -7.34 22.62 19.49
C HIS A 583 -6.70 21.33 18.93
N PRO A 584 -7.40 20.18 18.92
CA PRO A 584 -6.82 18.94 18.41
C PRO A 584 -6.69 18.96 16.88
N PRO A 585 -5.67 18.33 16.28
CA PRO A 585 -5.54 18.22 14.83
C PRO A 585 -6.70 17.41 14.24
N GLN A 586 -7.07 17.73 12.99
CA GLN A 586 -8.22 17.14 12.32
C GLN A 586 -7.91 16.89 10.84
N CYS A 587 -8.12 15.65 10.41
CA CYS A 587 -8.08 15.22 9.02
C CYS A 587 -9.46 14.75 8.57
N THR A 588 -9.71 14.89 7.27
CA THR A 588 -10.96 14.48 6.64
C THR A 588 -10.66 13.56 5.47
N LEU A 589 -11.28 12.40 5.46
CA LEU A 589 -11.23 11.43 4.37
C LEU A 589 -12.58 11.42 3.64
N LEU A 590 -12.57 11.75 2.36
CA LEU A 590 -13.69 11.58 1.46
C LEU A 590 -13.52 10.25 0.71
N VAL A 591 -14.48 9.35 0.87
CA VAL A 591 -14.54 8.06 0.17
C VAL A 591 -15.74 8.06 -0.75
N LYS A 592 -15.54 7.78 -2.04
CA LYS A 592 -16.62 7.64 -3.02
C LYS A 592 -16.59 6.24 -3.59
N ASP A 593 -17.70 5.52 -3.41
CA ASP A 593 -17.90 4.21 -4.01
C ASP A 593 -18.21 4.37 -5.50
N LYS A 594 -17.44 3.68 -6.34
CA LYS A 594 -17.56 3.75 -7.80
C LYS A 594 -18.84 3.10 -8.31
N LYS A 595 -19.36 2.07 -7.65
CA LYS A 595 -20.57 1.33 -8.11
C LYS A 595 -21.85 2.07 -7.77
N THR A 596 -21.99 2.52 -6.53
CA THR A 596 -23.20 3.21 -6.07
C THR A 596 -23.14 4.72 -6.28
N GLY A 597 -21.95 5.29 -6.51
CA GLY A 597 -21.72 6.74 -6.57
C GLY A 597 -21.79 7.44 -5.21
N ARG A 598 -22.22 6.74 -4.14
CA ARG A 598 -22.40 7.33 -2.82
C ARG A 598 -21.05 7.72 -2.23
N SER A 599 -21.03 8.90 -1.61
CA SER A 599 -19.84 9.46 -0.98
C SER A 599 -20.04 9.54 0.53
N SER A 600 -19.01 9.17 1.28
CA SER A 600 -18.99 9.21 2.74
C SER A 600 -17.80 10.05 3.20
N LEU A 601 -18.02 10.83 4.27
CA LEU A 601 -17.03 11.72 4.83
C LEU A 601 -16.68 11.23 6.24
N TYR A 602 -15.41 10.95 6.48
CA TYR A 602 -14.89 10.50 7.77
C TYR A 602 -13.92 11.53 8.34
N VAL A 603 -14.15 11.94 9.59
CA VAL A 603 -13.35 12.98 10.27
C VAL A 603 -12.69 12.37 11.48
N PHE A 604 -11.37 12.48 11.55
CA PHE A 604 -10.57 11.83 12.59
C PHE A 604 -9.36 12.66 12.99
N ASN A 605 -8.81 12.34 14.16
CA ASN A 605 -7.55 12.89 14.63
C ASN A 605 -6.39 12.08 14.04
N PRO A 606 -5.50 12.69 13.23
CA PRO A 606 -4.41 11.96 12.55
C PRO A 606 -3.30 11.47 13.49
N ILE A 607 -3.22 11.97 14.73
CA ILE A 607 -2.17 11.56 15.68
C ILE A 607 -2.54 10.28 16.43
N PHE A 608 -3.82 10.12 16.79
CA PHE A 608 -4.31 9.00 17.60
C PHE A 608 -5.25 8.04 16.85
N GLY A 609 -5.70 8.39 15.65
CA GLY A 609 -6.62 7.56 14.86
C GLY A 609 -8.07 7.55 15.32
N LYS A 610 -8.42 8.29 16.38
CA LYS A 610 -9.78 8.35 16.93
C LYS A 610 -10.69 9.23 16.07
N TRP A 611 -11.95 8.81 15.91
CA TRP A 611 -13.00 9.63 15.31
C TRP A 611 -13.17 10.94 16.08
N SER A 612 -13.26 12.04 15.34
CA SER A 612 -13.53 13.35 15.93
C SER A 612 -14.97 13.40 16.45
N GLN A 613 -15.20 14.15 17.54
CA GLN A 613 -16.55 14.32 18.10
C GLN A 613 -17.50 15.11 17.17
N VAL A 614 -16.94 15.87 16.22
CA VAL A 614 -17.71 16.62 15.24
C VAL A 614 -18.30 15.67 14.21
N ALA A 615 -19.63 15.54 14.21
CA ALA A 615 -20.33 14.73 13.23
C ALA A 615 -20.28 15.42 11.84
N PRO A 616 -19.79 14.72 10.80
CA PRO A 616 -19.80 15.26 9.45
C PRO A 616 -21.21 15.28 8.85
N PRO A 617 -21.46 16.13 7.84
CA PRO A 617 -22.74 16.17 7.14
C PRO A 617 -23.00 14.86 6.38
N VAL A 618 -24.24 14.38 6.43
CA VAL A 618 -24.68 13.24 5.61
C VAL A 618 -24.84 13.68 4.17
N LEU A 619 -24.01 13.13 3.28
CA LEU A 619 -24.03 13.43 1.86
C LEU A 619 -25.12 12.59 1.18
N LYS A 620 -26.24 13.24 0.82
CA LYS A 620 -27.39 12.56 0.18
C LYS A 620 -27.16 12.24 -1.29
N ARG A 621 -26.24 12.97 -1.93
CA ARG A 621 -25.98 12.98 -3.36
C ARG A 621 -24.52 12.61 -3.65
N PRO A 622 -24.22 12.07 -4.83
CA PRO A 622 -22.84 11.76 -5.22
C PRO A 622 -22.02 13.05 -5.34
N ILE A 623 -20.82 13.06 -4.77
CA ILE A 623 -19.91 14.20 -4.86
C ILE A 623 -19.07 14.09 -6.13
N LEU A 624 -18.92 15.20 -6.85
CA LEU A 624 -18.11 15.30 -8.07
C LEU A 624 -16.67 15.72 -7.74
N GLN A 625 -16.51 16.75 -6.91
CA GLN A 625 -15.19 17.28 -6.55
C GLN A 625 -15.21 17.86 -5.12
N ALA A 626 -14.03 17.94 -4.51
CA ALA A 626 -13.81 18.59 -3.23
C ALA A 626 -12.66 19.59 -3.33
N LEU A 627 -12.84 20.77 -2.75
CA LEU A 627 -11.84 21.84 -2.68
C LEU A 627 -11.60 22.23 -1.21
N LEU A 628 -10.33 22.30 -0.81
CA LEU A 628 -9.93 22.81 0.50
C LEU A 628 -9.52 24.28 0.37
N LEU A 629 -10.23 25.16 1.06
CA LEU A 629 -9.95 26.59 1.07
C LEU A 629 -8.97 26.95 2.20
N PRO A 630 -8.16 28.00 2.02
CA PRO A 630 -7.29 28.50 3.08
C PRO A 630 -8.04 29.30 4.17
N ILE A 631 -9.32 29.64 3.94
CA ILE A 631 -10.13 30.32 4.96
C ILE A 631 -10.34 29.42 6.18
N MET A 632 -10.29 30.02 7.35
CA MET A 632 -10.37 29.31 8.62
C MET A 632 -11.60 29.74 9.41
N ASP A 633 -12.20 28.76 10.09
CA ASP A 633 -13.19 29.04 11.12
C ASP A 633 -12.54 29.61 12.40
N GLN A 634 -13.36 29.96 13.39
CA GLN A 634 -12.93 30.41 14.72
C GLN A 634 -12.03 29.39 15.42
N ASP A 635 -12.22 28.10 15.11
CA ASP A 635 -11.41 27.00 15.63
C ASP A 635 -10.20 26.64 14.75
N TYR A 636 -9.78 27.54 13.85
CA TYR A 636 -8.65 27.34 12.92
C TYR A 636 -8.79 26.12 11.99
N ALA A 637 -10.01 25.65 11.75
CA ALA A 637 -10.29 24.59 10.78
C ALA A 637 -10.49 25.19 9.39
N LYS A 638 -9.73 24.70 8.41
CA LYS A 638 -9.88 25.11 7.00
C LYS A 638 -11.23 24.67 6.44
N ALA A 639 -11.94 25.57 5.77
CA ALA A 639 -13.22 25.26 5.15
C ALA A 639 -13.03 24.38 3.91
N MET A 640 -13.77 23.28 3.84
CA MET A 640 -13.85 22.42 2.66
C MET A 640 -15.19 22.64 1.95
N LEU A 641 -15.16 22.73 0.63
CA LEU A 641 -16.34 22.78 -0.22
C LEU A 641 -16.45 21.50 -1.04
N LEU A 642 -17.64 20.90 -1.04
CA LEU A 642 -17.96 19.70 -1.80
C LEU A 642 -19.07 20.05 -2.79
N ILE A 643 -18.84 19.80 -4.08
CA ILE A 643 -19.84 20.01 -5.13
C ILE A 643 -20.53 18.68 -5.46
N ASP A 644 -21.87 18.70 -5.43
CA ASP A 644 -22.70 17.54 -5.77
C ASP A 644 -23.02 17.47 -7.28
N ASP A 645 -23.79 16.46 -7.68
CA ASP A 645 -24.24 16.24 -9.05
C ASP A 645 -25.34 17.21 -9.53
N GLU A 646 -25.99 17.94 -8.64
CA GLU A 646 -26.89 19.05 -8.96
C GLU A 646 -26.15 20.40 -8.97
N TYR A 647 -24.82 20.38 -8.86
CA TYR A 647 -23.95 21.55 -8.79
C TYR A 647 -24.24 22.48 -7.59
N LYS A 648 -24.81 21.95 -6.50
CA LYS A 648 -24.92 22.63 -5.21
C LYS A 648 -23.68 22.35 -4.37
N VAL A 649 -23.30 23.33 -3.57
CA VAL A 649 -22.09 23.25 -2.75
C VAL A 649 -22.46 23.06 -1.29
N THR A 650 -21.84 22.05 -0.66
CA THR A 650 -21.90 21.84 0.78
C THR A 650 -20.57 22.27 1.40
N ALA A 651 -20.64 23.13 2.41
CA ALA A 651 -19.47 23.60 3.14
C ALA A 651 -19.27 22.80 4.44
N PHE A 652 -18.03 22.48 4.78
CA PHE A 652 -17.68 21.80 6.01
C PHE A 652 -16.36 22.35 6.59
N PRO A 653 -16.34 22.92 7.81
CA PRO A 653 -17.47 23.16 8.73
C PRO A 653 -18.44 24.24 8.24
N ALA A 654 -19.74 24.07 8.50
CA ALA A 654 -20.79 25.04 8.13
C ALA A 654 -21.12 26.01 9.28
N SER A 655 -20.11 26.64 9.88
CA SER A 655 -20.32 27.62 10.95
C SER A 655 -20.85 28.95 10.41
N ARG A 656 -21.50 29.75 11.27
CA ARG A 656 -21.99 31.09 10.88
C ARG A 656 -20.85 31.99 10.37
N ASN A 657 -19.65 31.85 10.94
CA ASN A 657 -18.50 32.65 10.54
C ASN A 657 -18.01 32.26 9.14
N VAL A 658 -17.88 30.96 8.87
CA VAL A 658 -17.49 30.44 7.55
C VAL A 658 -18.52 30.84 6.49
N LEU A 659 -19.81 30.69 6.77
CA LEU A 659 -20.86 31.09 5.82
C LEU A 659 -20.83 32.59 5.50
N ARG A 660 -20.61 33.46 6.49
CA ARG A 660 -20.44 34.90 6.27
C ARG A 660 -19.20 35.20 5.41
N GLN A 661 -18.06 34.59 5.73
CA GLN A 661 -16.85 34.75 4.93
C GLN A 661 -17.07 34.27 3.49
N LEU A 662 -17.71 33.11 3.30
CA LEU A 662 -18.06 32.59 1.98
C LEU A 662 -18.99 33.54 1.22
N GLN A 663 -19.95 34.21 1.87
CA GLN A 663 -20.80 35.20 1.19
C GLN A 663 -20.01 36.43 0.68
N GLU A 664 -18.93 36.81 1.37
CA GLU A 664 -18.05 37.90 0.97
C GLU A 664 -17.13 37.49 -0.18
N ILE A 665 -16.58 36.26 -0.15
CA ILE A 665 -15.59 35.77 -1.13
C ILE A 665 -16.14 34.87 -2.22
N ALA A 666 -17.41 34.46 -2.18
CA ALA A 666 -18.04 33.55 -3.15
C ALA A 666 -17.65 33.82 -4.61
N PRO A 667 -17.74 35.06 -5.14
CA PRO A 667 -17.45 35.33 -6.54
C PRO A 667 -16.00 35.07 -6.97
N SER A 668 -15.05 34.88 -6.05
CA SER A 668 -13.65 34.54 -6.35
C SER A 668 -13.35 33.05 -6.27
N ILE A 669 -14.32 32.21 -5.89
CA ILE A 669 -14.18 30.76 -5.82
C ILE A 669 -14.71 30.13 -7.10
N PHE A 670 -13.85 29.35 -7.75
CA PHE A 670 -14.14 28.63 -8.98
C PHE A 670 -13.86 27.14 -8.80
N PHE A 671 -14.76 26.31 -9.32
CA PHE A 671 -14.60 24.87 -9.48
C PHE A 671 -14.33 24.55 -10.94
N TYR A 672 -13.60 23.47 -11.20
CA TYR A 672 -13.43 22.93 -12.54
C TYR A 672 -13.72 21.43 -12.49
N LEU A 673 -14.68 21.00 -13.28
CA LEU A 673 -15.08 19.61 -13.41
C LEU A 673 -14.59 19.07 -14.75
N VAL A 674 -14.05 17.85 -14.72
CA VAL A 674 -13.53 17.17 -15.90
C VAL A 674 -14.21 15.82 -16.01
N ASP A 675 -14.99 15.65 -17.07
CA ASP A 675 -15.57 14.38 -17.48
C ASP A 675 -14.71 13.78 -18.60
N SER A 676 -13.96 12.73 -18.26
CA SER A 676 -13.09 12.04 -19.20
C SER A 676 -13.84 11.18 -20.23
N GLU A 677 -15.08 10.77 -19.95
CA GLU A 677 -15.86 9.91 -20.84
C GLU A 677 -16.46 10.72 -21.99
N GLN A 678 -17.01 11.90 -21.67
CA GLN A 678 -17.55 12.83 -22.66
C GLN A 678 -16.49 13.79 -23.23
N GLY A 679 -15.30 13.85 -22.61
CA GLY A 679 -14.26 14.82 -22.96
C GLY A 679 -14.65 16.26 -22.62
N ARG A 680 -15.54 16.47 -21.65
CA ARG A 680 -16.08 17.79 -21.27
C ARG A 680 -15.35 18.36 -20.07
N LEU A 681 -14.88 19.61 -20.17
CA LEU A 681 -14.33 20.38 -19.07
C LEU A 681 -15.23 21.60 -18.83
N ALA A 682 -15.71 21.76 -17.60
CA ALA A 682 -16.63 22.84 -17.25
C ALA A 682 -16.14 23.57 -15.99
N GLY A 683 -16.17 24.90 -16.04
CA GLY A 683 -15.85 25.77 -14.92
C GLY A 683 -17.11 26.34 -14.29
N PHE A 684 -17.23 26.21 -12.97
CA PHE A 684 -18.37 26.70 -12.21
C PHE A 684 -17.92 27.74 -11.20
N ARG A 685 -18.66 28.85 -11.09
CA ARG A 685 -18.39 29.91 -10.13
C ARG A 685 -19.37 29.82 -8.96
N LEU A 686 -18.89 30.05 -7.74
CA LEU A 686 -19.71 30.02 -6.54
C LEU A 686 -20.53 31.31 -6.38
N ARG A 687 -21.83 31.17 -6.09
CA ARG A 687 -22.72 32.28 -5.71
C ARG A 687 -22.84 32.41 -4.20
N LYS A 688 -23.38 33.54 -3.75
CA LYS A 688 -23.52 33.87 -2.30
C LYS A 688 -24.45 32.91 -1.55
N ASP A 689 -25.37 32.26 -2.24
CA ASP A 689 -26.33 31.27 -1.76
C ASP A 689 -25.79 29.83 -1.80
N LEU A 690 -24.49 29.63 -2.06
CA LEU A 690 -23.84 28.32 -2.21
C LEU A 690 -24.35 27.47 -3.38
N THR A 691 -25.03 28.11 -4.35
CA THR A 691 -25.27 27.54 -5.67
C THR A 691 -24.10 27.87 -6.58
N THR A 692 -24.01 27.16 -7.71
CA THR A 692 -22.98 27.46 -8.71
C THR A 692 -23.60 27.90 -10.02
N GLU A 693 -22.87 28.74 -10.75
CA GLU A 693 -23.20 29.15 -12.11
C GLU A 693 -22.12 28.65 -13.08
N LEU A 694 -22.55 28.15 -14.25
CA LEU A 694 -21.62 27.77 -15.30
C LEU A 694 -20.94 29.02 -15.86
N SER A 695 -19.61 29.06 -15.76
CA SER A 695 -18.78 30.19 -16.18
C SER A 695 -18.15 29.96 -17.54
N TRP A 696 -17.59 28.77 -17.77
CA TRP A 696 -16.97 28.41 -19.04
C TRP A 696 -17.12 26.91 -19.31
N GLU A 697 -17.03 26.53 -20.58
CA GLU A 697 -17.12 25.14 -21.01
C GLU A 697 -16.18 24.91 -22.20
N LEU A 698 -15.46 23.79 -22.17
CA LEU A 698 -14.57 23.32 -23.22
C LEU A 698 -14.88 21.84 -23.49
N THR A 699 -14.88 21.46 -24.76
CA THR A 699 -15.06 20.07 -25.18
C THR A 699 -13.84 19.61 -25.99
N ILE A 700 -13.33 18.44 -25.63
CA ILE A 700 -12.27 17.73 -26.35
C ILE A 700 -12.94 16.49 -26.95
N PRO A 701 -12.92 16.31 -28.28
CA PRO A 701 -13.68 15.26 -28.94
C PRO A 701 -13.16 13.87 -28.55
N PRO A 702 -13.97 13.03 -27.85
CA PRO A 702 -13.54 11.73 -27.34
C PRO A 702 -13.27 10.72 -28.45
N GLU A 703 -13.83 10.94 -29.65
CA GLU A 703 -13.59 10.12 -30.84
C GLU A 703 -12.11 10.12 -31.25
N VAL A 704 -11.41 11.22 -31.00
CA VAL A 704 -10.01 11.41 -31.43
C VAL A 704 -9.06 11.46 -30.24
N GLN A 705 -9.46 12.08 -29.14
CA GLN A 705 -8.61 12.33 -27.97
C GLN A 705 -9.31 11.93 -26.68
N ARG A 706 -8.64 11.13 -25.84
CA ARG A 706 -9.11 10.76 -24.51
C ARG A 706 -8.27 11.47 -23.45
N ILE A 707 -8.94 12.10 -22.48
CA ILE A 707 -8.27 12.74 -21.33
C ILE A 707 -7.74 11.65 -20.40
N VAL A 708 -6.45 11.72 -20.07
CA VAL A 708 -5.78 10.72 -19.22
C VAL A 708 -5.45 11.29 -17.85
N THR A 709 -4.88 12.49 -17.80
CA THR A 709 -4.52 13.14 -16.53
C THR A 709 -4.79 14.64 -16.58
N VAL A 710 -5.17 15.19 -15.43
CA VAL A 710 -5.29 16.63 -15.19
C VAL A 710 -4.51 16.95 -13.93
N LYS A 711 -3.53 17.85 -14.03
CA LYS A 711 -2.70 18.27 -12.91
C LYS A 711 -2.72 19.79 -12.75
N GLY A 712 -3.22 20.24 -11.60
CA GLY A 712 -2.99 21.59 -11.11
C GLY A 712 -1.71 21.67 -10.27
N LYS A 713 -1.29 22.89 -9.98
CA LYS A 713 -0.20 23.16 -9.03
C LYS A 713 -0.60 22.76 -7.61
N ARG A 714 0.38 22.43 -6.77
CA ARG A 714 0.12 22.19 -5.35
C ARG A 714 -0.16 23.53 -4.67
N THR A 715 -1.25 23.63 -3.92
CA THR A 715 -1.64 24.88 -3.22
C THR A 715 -0.71 25.26 -2.07
N SER A 716 0.11 24.31 -1.59
CA SER A 716 1.09 24.53 -0.53
C SER A 716 2.47 24.95 -1.06
N GLU A 717 2.68 25.02 -2.37
CA GLU A 717 3.97 25.43 -2.92
C GLU A 717 4.14 26.95 -2.84
N HIS A 718 5.34 27.38 -2.47
CA HIS A 718 5.75 28.78 -2.52
C HIS A 718 6.90 28.95 -3.53
N VAL A 719 6.93 30.11 -4.18
CA VAL A 719 7.95 30.48 -5.18
C VAL A 719 8.75 31.65 -4.64
N HIS A 720 10.06 31.44 -4.40
CA HIS A 720 10.92 32.48 -3.84
C HIS A 720 11.21 33.62 -4.83
N SER A 721 11.65 33.29 -6.05
CA SER A 721 11.99 34.28 -7.08
C SER A 721 10.95 34.34 -8.20
N GLN A 722 10.39 35.53 -8.38
CA GLN A 722 9.39 35.87 -9.41
C GLN A 722 9.99 35.99 -10.82
N GLY A 723 11.29 36.22 -10.93
CA GLY A 723 12.01 36.34 -12.19
C GLY A 723 13.31 35.55 -12.18
N ARG A 724 13.92 35.44 -13.35
CA ARG A 724 15.25 34.85 -13.56
C ARG A 724 16.18 35.94 -14.08
N VAL A 725 17.35 36.07 -13.49
CA VAL A 725 18.38 37.02 -13.93
C VAL A 725 19.03 36.49 -15.21
N MET A 726 19.18 37.36 -16.20
CA MET A 726 19.84 37.13 -17.48
C MET A 726 21.31 37.57 -17.42
N GLY A 727 22.13 37.14 -18.38
CA GLY A 727 23.57 37.48 -18.40
C GLY A 727 23.83 38.98 -18.40
N ASP A 728 23.04 39.74 -19.16
CA ASP A 728 23.10 41.21 -19.25
C ASP A 728 22.55 41.96 -18.03
N ARG A 729 22.29 41.25 -16.91
CA ARG A 729 21.65 41.75 -15.68
C ARG A 729 20.19 42.16 -15.85
N SER A 730 19.57 41.89 -17.00
CA SER A 730 18.12 42.02 -17.14
C SER A 730 17.40 40.89 -16.39
N VAL A 731 16.09 41.03 -16.20
CA VAL A 731 15.26 40.04 -15.52
C VAL A 731 14.18 39.55 -16.46
N LEU A 732 14.09 38.22 -16.62
CA LEU A 732 13.01 37.56 -17.32
C LEU A 732 11.98 37.06 -16.29
N TYR A 733 10.80 37.65 -16.28
CA TYR A 733 9.75 37.34 -15.32
C TYR A 733 9.00 36.07 -15.67
N LYS A 734 8.76 35.24 -14.66
CA LYS A 734 8.05 33.96 -14.77
C LYS A 734 6.55 34.20 -14.78
N SER A 735 5.82 33.48 -15.63
CA SER A 735 4.35 33.50 -15.59
C SER A 735 3.83 32.53 -14.53
N LEU A 736 3.50 33.04 -13.35
CA LEU A 736 3.05 32.23 -12.21
C LEU A 736 1.53 32.24 -12.07
N ASN A 737 0.82 31.68 -13.04
CA ASN A 737 -0.64 31.51 -12.92
C ASN A 737 -0.97 30.43 -11.86
N PRO A 738 -1.59 30.76 -10.70
CA PRO A 738 -1.90 29.79 -9.66
C PRO A 738 -3.05 28.84 -10.05
N ASN A 739 -3.88 29.25 -11.01
CA ASN A 739 -5.08 28.53 -11.45
C ASN A 739 -4.83 27.72 -12.74
N LEU A 740 -3.57 27.55 -13.14
CA LEU A 740 -3.22 26.84 -14.37
C LEU A 740 -3.37 25.32 -14.19
N LEU A 741 -4.05 24.71 -15.15
CA LEU A 741 -4.27 23.27 -15.24
C LEU A 741 -3.51 22.73 -16.45
N ALA A 742 -2.75 21.67 -16.26
CA ALA A 742 -2.15 20.92 -17.35
C ALA A 742 -3.00 19.68 -17.63
N VAL A 743 -3.64 19.64 -18.80
CA VAL A 743 -4.51 18.57 -19.26
C VAL A 743 -3.76 17.77 -20.33
N VAL A 744 -3.68 16.45 -20.13
CA VAL A 744 -3.03 15.51 -21.04
C VAL A 744 -4.07 14.65 -21.72
N THR A 745 -3.94 14.51 -23.03
CA THR A 745 -4.79 13.68 -23.87
C THR A 745 -3.96 12.69 -24.67
N GLU A 746 -4.51 11.50 -24.88
CA GLU A 746 -3.96 10.48 -25.78
C GLU A 746 -4.89 10.27 -26.96
N SER A 747 -4.34 9.98 -28.13
CA SER A 747 -5.15 9.64 -29.29
C SER A 747 -5.86 8.30 -29.13
N THR A 748 -7.08 8.18 -29.64
CA THR A 748 -7.82 6.91 -29.73
C THR A 748 -7.23 5.96 -30.78
N ASP A 749 -6.69 6.50 -31.88
CA ASP A 749 -5.93 5.71 -32.87
C ASP A 749 -4.59 5.28 -32.26
N LEU A 750 -4.49 4.00 -31.92
CA LEU A 750 -3.31 3.37 -31.32
C LEU A 750 -2.26 2.97 -32.36
N HIS A 751 -2.48 3.23 -33.64
CA HIS A 751 -1.53 2.89 -34.69
C HIS A 751 -0.23 3.70 -34.54
N HIS A 752 0.92 3.00 -34.57
CA HIS A 752 2.23 3.57 -34.24
C HIS A 752 2.61 4.83 -35.04
N GLU A 753 2.12 4.99 -36.28
CA GLU A 753 2.43 6.15 -37.12
C GLU A 753 1.51 7.35 -36.91
N ARG A 754 0.30 7.11 -36.38
CA ARG A 754 -0.78 8.11 -36.24
C ARG A 754 -1.03 8.52 -34.81
N THR A 755 -0.61 7.71 -33.84
CA THR A 755 -0.72 8.00 -32.40
C THR A 755 -0.07 9.34 -32.05
N PHE A 756 -0.69 10.08 -31.16
CA PHE A 756 -0.16 11.34 -30.66
C PHE A 756 -0.61 11.62 -29.23
N ILE A 757 0.10 12.52 -28.57
CA ILE A 757 -0.24 13.03 -27.23
C ILE A 757 -0.52 14.53 -27.35
N GLY A 758 -1.65 14.98 -26.81
CA GLY A 758 -2.01 16.39 -26.75
C GLY A 758 -1.83 16.95 -25.35
N ILE A 759 -1.19 18.12 -25.24
CA ILE A 759 -1.01 18.86 -23.98
C ILE A 759 -1.75 20.19 -24.10
N TYR A 760 -2.65 20.45 -23.15
CA TYR A 760 -3.39 21.69 -23.06
C TYR A 760 -3.11 22.35 -21.71
N LEU A 761 -2.56 23.56 -21.72
CA LEU A 761 -2.45 24.40 -20.54
C LEU A 761 -3.66 25.33 -20.50
N ILE A 762 -4.53 25.14 -19.53
CA ILE A 762 -5.84 25.82 -19.44
C ILE A 762 -5.89 26.60 -18.14
N ASP A 763 -6.36 27.85 -18.20
CA ASP A 763 -6.68 28.61 -17.00
C ASP A 763 -8.01 28.12 -16.40
N GLY A 764 -7.98 27.62 -15.16
CA GLY A 764 -9.15 27.03 -14.50
C GLY A 764 -10.28 28.02 -14.15
N VAL A 765 -10.02 29.32 -14.19
CA VAL A 765 -11.02 30.36 -13.89
C VAL A 765 -11.74 30.80 -15.16
N THR A 766 -11.00 31.04 -16.25
CA THR A 766 -11.56 31.58 -17.50
C THR A 766 -11.86 30.52 -18.56
N GLY A 767 -11.24 29.35 -18.47
CA GLY A 767 -11.28 28.33 -19.53
C GLY A 767 -10.40 28.64 -20.73
N ARG A 768 -9.62 29.73 -20.69
CA ARG A 768 -8.73 30.12 -21.80
C ARG A 768 -7.60 29.10 -21.93
N ILE A 769 -7.42 28.57 -23.14
CA ILE A 769 -6.26 27.74 -23.47
C ILE A 769 -5.05 28.66 -23.64
N ILE A 770 -4.11 28.56 -22.71
CA ILE A 770 -2.83 29.30 -22.72
C ILE A 770 -1.88 28.71 -23.75
N HIS A 771 -1.82 27.38 -23.82
CA HIS A 771 -0.97 26.66 -24.75
C HIS A 771 -1.62 25.36 -25.18
N SER A 772 -1.49 25.03 -26.46
CA SER A 772 -1.87 23.72 -27.01
C SER A 772 -0.69 23.17 -27.79
N SER A 773 -0.31 21.94 -27.49
CA SER A 773 0.80 21.25 -28.15
C SER A 773 0.43 19.81 -28.46
N VAL A 774 0.90 19.31 -29.60
CA VAL A 774 0.63 17.95 -30.07
C VAL A 774 1.94 17.27 -30.41
N GLN A 775 2.29 16.27 -29.62
CA GLN A 775 3.44 15.42 -29.86
C GLN A 775 3.05 14.24 -30.74
N LYS A 776 3.47 14.27 -32.00
CA LYS A 776 3.18 13.22 -32.99
C LYS A 776 4.03 11.97 -32.75
N LYS A 777 3.50 10.80 -33.13
CA LYS A 777 4.18 9.50 -33.01
C LYS A 777 4.63 9.21 -31.57
N ALA A 778 3.75 9.53 -30.64
CA ALA A 778 3.96 9.34 -29.22
C ALA A 778 2.80 8.56 -28.60
N LYS A 779 3.11 7.74 -27.60
CA LYS A 779 2.17 6.90 -26.87
C LYS A 779 2.45 7.00 -25.36
N GLY A 780 1.41 6.80 -24.55
CA GLY A 780 1.54 6.69 -23.10
C GLY A 780 2.15 5.35 -22.63
N PRO A 781 2.26 5.17 -21.30
CA PRO A 781 1.73 6.05 -20.24
C PRO A 781 2.47 7.40 -20.17
N VAL A 782 1.73 8.46 -19.82
CA VAL A 782 2.28 9.81 -19.66
C VAL A 782 2.41 10.16 -18.19
N HIS A 783 3.64 10.46 -17.75
CA HIS A 783 3.90 11.01 -16.42
C HIS A 783 4.09 12.52 -16.52
N LEU A 784 3.35 13.29 -15.73
CA LEU A 784 3.30 14.76 -15.77
C LEU A 784 3.57 15.34 -14.38
N VAL A 785 4.49 16.30 -14.30
CA VAL A 785 4.73 17.14 -13.13
C VAL A 785 4.55 18.61 -13.52
N HIS A 786 3.75 19.33 -12.74
CA HIS A 786 3.48 20.76 -12.89
C HIS A 786 3.84 21.45 -11.59
N SER A 787 4.79 22.40 -11.64
CA SER A 787 5.22 23.18 -10.48
C SER A 787 5.74 24.55 -10.91
N GLU A 788 5.59 25.56 -10.05
CA GLU A 788 6.06 26.93 -10.27
C GLU A 788 5.63 27.53 -11.62
N ASN A 789 6.52 27.62 -12.61
CA ASN A 789 6.26 28.14 -13.95
C ASN A 789 6.52 27.10 -15.05
N TRP A 790 6.70 25.83 -14.69
CA TRP A 790 7.16 24.80 -15.61
C TRP A 790 6.34 23.52 -15.53
N VAL A 791 6.31 22.82 -16.66
CA VAL A 791 5.62 21.56 -16.84
C VAL A 791 6.59 20.58 -17.49
N VAL A 792 6.81 19.43 -16.84
CA VAL A 792 7.62 18.34 -17.40
C VAL A 792 6.72 17.15 -17.59
N TYR A 793 6.71 16.61 -18.81
CA TYR A 793 6.02 15.36 -19.09
C TYR A 793 6.91 14.39 -19.84
N GLN A 794 6.69 13.09 -19.60
CA GLN A 794 7.38 12.01 -20.28
C GLN A 794 6.39 11.19 -21.11
N TYR A 795 6.85 10.70 -22.25
CA TYR A 795 6.10 9.80 -23.13
C TYR A 795 7.03 8.82 -23.85
N TRP A 796 6.43 7.86 -24.57
CA TRP A 796 7.13 6.93 -25.43
C TRP A 796 7.03 7.34 -26.91
N ASN A 797 8.16 7.57 -27.56
CA ASN A 797 8.24 7.86 -28.98
C ASN A 797 8.20 6.55 -29.79
N THR A 798 7.15 6.33 -30.57
CA THR A 798 6.95 5.09 -31.35
C THR A 798 7.84 5.03 -32.59
N LYS A 799 8.24 6.17 -33.16
CA LYS A 799 9.11 6.24 -34.34
C LYS A 799 10.54 5.82 -33.99
N ALA A 800 11.08 6.37 -32.89
CA ALA A 800 12.45 6.09 -32.44
C ALA A 800 12.52 4.95 -31.41
N ARG A 801 11.38 4.47 -30.89
CA ARG A 801 11.27 3.42 -29.87
C ARG A 801 12.08 3.74 -28.61
N ARG A 802 11.86 4.94 -28.04
CA ARG A 802 12.57 5.43 -26.85
C ARG A 802 11.68 6.34 -26.00
N ASN A 803 12.04 6.50 -24.72
CA ASN A 803 11.37 7.44 -23.84
C ASN A 803 11.93 8.85 -24.05
N GLU A 804 11.04 9.85 -24.01
CA GLU A 804 11.41 11.26 -24.17
C GLU A 804 10.75 12.10 -23.08
N PHE A 805 11.52 13.01 -22.48
CA PHE A 805 11.01 14.11 -21.68
C PHE A 805 10.72 15.30 -22.57
N THR A 806 9.71 16.08 -22.24
CA THR A 806 9.51 17.41 -22.80
C THR A 806 9.18 18.38 -21.68
N VAL A 807 9.89 19.51 -21.70
CA VAL A 807 9.81 20.55 -20.69
C VAL A 807 9.17 21.78 -21.32
N LEU A 808 8.21 22.38 -20.64
CA LEU A 808 7.66 23.69 -20.96
C LEU A 808 7.98 24.64 -19.81
N GLU A 809 8.42 25.85 -20.13
CA GLU A 809 8.52 26.96 -19.19
C GLU A 809 7.73 28.16 -19.70
N LEU A 810 7.00 28.81 -18.81
CA LEU A 810 6.17 29.97 -19.12
C LEU A 810 6.82 31.24 -18.56
N TYR A 811 7.05 32.22 -19.44
CA TYR A 811 7.60 33.53 -19.12
C TYR A 811 6.65 34.64 -19.56
N GLU A 812 6.57 35.73 -18.80
CA GLU A 812 5.73 36.88 -19.11
C GLU A 812 6.47 37.87 -20.03
N GLY A 813 7.78 38.03 -19.83
CA GLY A 813 8.64 38.95 -20.57
C GLY A 813 9.64 39.64 -19.65
N THR A 814 10.17 40.80 -20.09
CA THR A 814 11.10 41.63 -19.31
C THR A 814 10.40 42.58 -18.34
N GLU A 815 9.08 42.76 -18.49
CA GLU A 815 8.25 43.60 -17.61
C GLU A 815 7.13 42.75 -17.01
N GLN A 816 6.71 43.10 -15.78
CA GLN A 816 5.57 42.48 -15.12
C GLN A 816 4.31 43.29 -15.41
N TYR A 817 3.20 42.63 -15.79
CA TYR A 817 1.94 43.35 -15.98
C TYR A 817 1.40 43.92 -14.66
N ASN A 818 1.41 43.11 -13.59
CA ASN A 818 1.07 43.55 -12.24
C ASN A 818 1.82 42.72 -11.20
N ALA A 819 2.71 43.37 -10.46
CA ALA A 819 3.56 42.76 -9.45
C ALA A 819 2.87 42.49 -8.11
N THR A 820 1.74 43.15 -7.84
CA THR A 820 1.04 43.08 -6.54
C THR A 820 0.03 41.95 -6.48
N ALA A 821 -0.70 41.71 -7.58
CA ALA A 821 -1.74 40.70 -7.64
C ALA A 821 -1.77 39.98 -9.00
N PHE A 822 -2.06 38.68 -8.93
CA PHE A 822 -2.39 37.86 -10.09
C PHE A 822 -3.90 37.61 -10.14
N SER A 823 -4.56 38.12 -11.18
CA SER A 823 -5.98 37.84 -11.46
C SER A 823 -6.09 37.24 -12.86
N SER A 824 -6.63 36.02 -12.95
CA SER A 824 -6.87 35.36 -14.24
C SER A 824 -7.84 36.12 -15.16
N LEU A 825 -8.68 37.00 -14.59
CA LEU A 825 -9.70 37.76 -15.34
C LEU A 825 -9.13 39.01 -16.03
N ASP A 826 -7.98 39.51 -15.57
CA ASP A 826 -7.37 40.78 -16.00
C ASP A 826 -5.96 40.54 -16.56
N ARG A 827 -5.85 39.54 -17.44
CA ARG A 827 -4.60 39.18 -18.14
C ARG A 827 -4.86 38.97 -19.63
N PRO A 828 -4.72 40.02 -20.45
CA PRO A 828 -4.92 39.90 -21.89
C PRO A 828 -3.75 39.18 -22.59
N GLN A 829 -2.51 39.42 -22.13
CA GLN A 829 -1.30 38.90 -22.73
C GLN A 829 -1.09 37.42 -22.40
N LEU A 830 -0.71 36.64 -23.43
CA LEU A 830 -0.31 35.25 -23.24
C LEU A 830 1.17 35.18 -22.90
N PRO A 831 1.57 34.28 -22.00
CA PRO A 831 2.97 34.04 -21.71
C PRO A 831 3.70 33.44 -22.91
N GLN A 832 4.98 33.77 -23.03
CA GLN A 832 5.89 33.07 -23.93
C GLN A 832 6.18 31.68 -23.37
N VAL A 833 5.86 30.65 -24.16
CA VAL A 833 6.12 29.25 -23.80
C VAL A 833 7.38 28.79 -24.51
N LEU A 834 8.41 28.49 -23.72
CA LEU A 834 9.63 27.84 -24.21
C LEU A 834 9.50 26.35 -24.02
N GLN A 835 9.88 25.56 -25.02
CA GLN A 835 9.82 24.11 -24.95
C GLN A 835 11.09 23.45 -25.48
N GLN A 836 11.49 22.34 -24.86
CA GLN A 836 12.60 21.52 -25.34
C GLN A 836 12.39 20.06 -24.93
N SER A 837 12.78 19.15 -25.82
CA SER A 837 12.65 17.71 -25.61
C SER A 837 14.01 17.06 -25.38
N TYR A 838 14.02 16.03 -24.54
CA TYR A 838 15.21 15.28 -24.14
C TYR A 838 14.92 13.78 -24.22
N ILE A 839 15.94 12.97 -24.44
CA ILE A 839 15.86 11.52 -24.48
C ILE A 839 16.17 10.97 -23.09
N PHE A 840 15.42 9.95 -22.68
CA PHE A 840 15.67 9.22 -21.44
C PHE A 840 15.84 7.73 -21.73
N PRO A 841 16.92 7.08 -21.24
CA PRO A 841 17.26 5.71 -21.64
C PRO A 841 16.41 4.62 -20.98
N SER A 842 15.58 4.94 -19.98
CA SER A 842 14.78 3.98 -19.22
C SER A 842 13.29 4.34 -19.22
N SER A 843 12.43 3.39 -18.84
CA SER A 843 11.01 3.67 -18.57
C SER A 843 10.84 4.34 -17.20
N ILE A 844 9.68 4.95 -16.99
CA ILE A 844 9.30 5.60 -15.73
C ILE A 844 8.06 4.91 -15.18
N SER A 845 8.01 4.77 -13.85
CA SER A 845 6.85 4.25 -13.11
C SER A 845 6.13 5.36 -12.34
N ALA A 846 6.89 6.30 -11.76
CA ALA A 846 6.36 7.45 -11.03
C ALA A 846 7.31 8.64 -11.15
N MET A 847 6.77 9.86 -11.08
CA MET A 847 7.55 11.09 -11.16
C MET A 847 6.94 12.16 -10.26
N GLU A 848 7.75 12.82 -9.43
CA GLU A 848 7.31 13.89 -8.53
C GLU A 848 8.43 14.92 -8.31
N ALA A 849 8.09 16.16 -7.97
CA ALA A 849 9.08 17.20 -7.64
C ALA A 849 9.32 17.33 -6.13
N THR A 850 10.54 17.73 -5.76
CA THR A 850 10.87 18.10 -4.37
C THR A 850 10.18 19.40 -3.96
N ILE A 851 9.72 19.46 -2.71
CA ILE A 851 9.03 20.62 -2.13
C ILE A 851 9.62 21.02 -0.77
N THR A 852 9.75 22.33 -0.57
CA THR A 852 10.20 22.98 0.68
C THR A 852 9.29 24.16 0.98
N GLU A 853 9.34 24.68 2.21
CA GLU A 853 8.39 25.70 2.68
C GLU A 853 8.54 27.03 1.94
N ARG A 854 9.77 27.44 1.59
CA ARG A 854 10.03 28.73 0.94
C ARG A 854 10.36 28.61 -0.55
N GLY A 855 10.70 27.42 -1.03
CA GLY A 855 11.05 27.19 -2.43
C GLY A 855 12.34 27.90 -2.86
N ILE A 856 13.33 27.96 -1.97
CA ILE A 856 14.66 28.55 -2.20
C ILE A 856 15.63 27.51 -2.75
N THR A 857 15.63 26.30 -2.17
CA THR A 857 16.52 25.22 -2.60
C THR A 857 16.23 24.80 -4.05
N SER A 858 17.24 24.25 -4.74
CA SER A 858 17.08 23.70 -6.09
C SER A 858 15.96 22.66 -6.16
N ARG A 859 15.14 22.71 -7.22
CA ARG A 859 14.10 21.72 -7.48
C ARG A 859 14.69 20.50 -8.17
N HIS A 860 14.47 19.33 -7.61
CA HIS A 860 14.82 18.06 -8.23
C HIS A 860 13.54 17.29 -8.60
N LEU A 861 13.59 16.57 -9.72
CA LEU A 861 12.61 15.57 -10.10
C LEU A 861 13.05 14.22 -9.55
N LEU A 862 12.18 13.60 -8.77
CA LEU A 862 12.34 12.22 -8.30
C LEU A 862 11.65 11.31 -9.31
N ILE A 863 12.43 10.44 -9.95
CA ILE A 863 11.98 9.54 -11.01
C ILE A 863 12.10 8.10 -10.50
N GLY A 864 10.97 7.43 -10.34
CA GLY A 864 10.90 6.01 -10.03
C GLY A 864 11.10 5.17 -11.29
N LEU A 865 12.19 4.40 -11.35
CA LEU A 865 12.46 3.47 -12.43
C LEU A 865 11.73 2.13 -12.21
N PRO A 866 11.44 1.35 -13.26
CA PRO A 866 10.84 0.02 -13.12
C PRO A 866 11.75 -0.98 -12.39
N SER A 867 13.08 -0.75 -12.38
CA SER A 867 14.03 -1.52 -11.55
C SER A 867 13.86 -1.29 -10.05
N GLY A 868 13.05 -0.31 -9.65
CA GLY A 868 12.82 0.08 -8.27
C GLY A 868 13.84 1.09 -7.72
N ALA A 869 14.80 1.54 -8.53
CA ALA A 869 15.69 2.65 -8.17
C ALA A 869 14.98 4.01 -8.33
N ILE A 870 15.28 4.96 -7.44
CA ILE A 870 14.76 6.33 -7.50
C ILE A 870 15.90 7.27 -7.89
N LEU A 871 15.80 7.85 -9.07
CA LEU A 871 16.75 8.83 -9.59
C LEU A 871 16.36 10.24 -9.15
N SER A 872 17.32 10.98 -8.58
CA SER A 872 17.18 12.43 -8.35
C SER A 872 17.78 13.21 -9.53
N LEU A 873 16.92 13.82 -10.35
CA LEU A 873 17.33 14.59 -11.53
C LEU A 873 17.15 16.10 -11.27
N PRO A 874 18.22 16.91 -11.31
CA PRO A 874 18.10 18.36 -11.13
C PRO A 874 17.26 18.99 -12.25
N LYS A 875 16.26 19.81 -11.91
CA LYS A 875 15.42 20.53 -12.90
C LYS A 875 16.25 21.50 -13.76
N ALA A 876 17.36 22.02 -13.25
CA ALA A 876 18.27 22.89 -13.99
C ALA A 876 18.90 22.22 -15.23
N LEU A 877 18.98 20.87 -15.27
CA LEU A 877 19.42 20.15 -16.46
C LEU A 877 18.35 20.17 -17.56
N LEU A 878 17.09 20.15 -17.16
CA LEU A 878 15.91 20.15 -18.00
C LEU A 878 15.42 21.59 -18.20
N ASP A 879 16.21 22.41 -18.90
CA ASP A 879 15.94 23.83 -19.10
C ASP A 879 15.80 24.11 -20.60
N PRO A 880 14.65 24.63 -21.10
CA PRO A 880 14.44 24.86 -22.52
C PRO A 880 15.32 25.96 -23.12
N ARG A 881 16.04 26.72 -22.30
CA ARG A 881 16.96 27.78 -22.74
C ARG A 881 18.37 27.27 -23.04
N ARG A 882 18.63 25.97 -22.86
CA ARG A 882 19.95 25.40 -23.15
C ARG A 882 20.25 25.53 -24.64
N PRO A 883 21.32 26.26 -25.01
CA PRO A 883 21.59 26.55 -26.42
C PRO A 883 22.16 25.33 -27.13
N GLU A 884 21.77 25.11 -28.38
CA GLU A 884 22.40 24.10 -29.24
C GLU A 884 23.86 24.44 -29.52
N ILE A 885 24.14 25.74 -29.74
CA ILE A 885 25.47 26.29 -29.93
C ILE A 885 25.70 27.35 -28.86
N PRO A 886 26.71 27.19 -27.99
CA PRO A 886 26.94 28.12 -26.88
C PRO A 886 27.32 29.53 -27.38
N THR A 887 26.71 30.55 -26.78
CA THR A 887 27.00 31.98 -26.98
C THR A 887 27.63 32.59 -25.74
N GLU A 888 28.26 33.76 -25.84
CA GLU A 888 28.85 34.46 -24.69
C GLU A 888 27.83 34.75 -23.58
N GLN A 889 26.60 35.15 -23.93
CA GLN A 889 25.54 35.35 -22.94
C GLN A 889 25.16 34.05 -22.22
N SER A 890 25.07 32.94 -22.96
CA SER A 890 24.76 31.64 -22.35
C SER A 890 25.87 31.17 -21.40
N ARG A 891 27.13 31.53 -21.69
CA ARG A 891 28.28 31.24 -20.82
C ARG A 891 28.24 32.11 -19.56
N GLU A 892 27.89 33.38 -19.68
CA GLU A 892 27.71 34.29 -18.54
C GLU A 892 26.61 33.79 -17.59
N GLU A 893 25.50 33.26 -18.14
CA GLU A 893 24.42 32.63 -17.37
C GLU A 893 24.75 31.24 -16.82
N ASN A 894 25.93 30.69 -17.15
CA ASN A 894 26.33 29.31 -16.85
C ASN A 894 25.35 28.24 -17.37
N LEU A 895 24.76 28.47 -18.55
CA LEU A 895 23.92 27.48 -19.21
C LEU A 895 24.76 26.40 -19.87
N ILE A 896 24.49 25.15 -19.49
CA ILE A 896 25.11 23.98 -20.12
C ILE A 896 24.53 23.86 -21.54
N PRO A 897 25.34 23.66 -22.60
CA PRO A 897 24.83 23.50 -23.96
C PRO A 897 23.91 22.28 -24.05
N TYR A 898 22.97 22.31 -24.99
CA TYR A 898 21.96 21.27 -25.13
C TYR A 898 22.62 19.90 -25.37
N SER A 899 22.28 18.95 -24.49
CA SER A 899 22.61 17.54 -24.65
C SER A 899 21.30 16.77 -24.64
N PRO A 900 20.89 16.16 -25.77
CA PRO A 900 19.62 15.47 -25.85
C PRO A 900 19.57 14.25 -24.94
N ASP A 901 20.69 13.54 -24.75
CA ASP A 901 20.75 12.35 -23.92
C ASP A 901 20.92 12.73 -22.43
N VAL A 902 19.93 12.38 -21.61
CA VAL A 902 19.96 12.56 -20.16
C VAL A 902 20.43 11.26 -19.51
N GLN A 903 21.71 11.24 -19.14
CA GLN A 903 22.37 10.08 -18.59
C GLN A 903 21.87 9.71 -17.19
N ILE A 904 21.81 8.40 -16.93
CA ILE A 904 21.51 7.84 -15.61
C ILE A 904 22.84 7.49 -14.93
N HIS A 905 23.14 8.17 -13.83
CA HIS A 905 24.27 7.85 -12.97
C HIS A 905 23.77 7.22 -11.68
N ALA A 906 24.33 6.06 -11.30
CA ALA A 906 23.92 5.33 -10.11
C ALA A 906 24.18 6.12 -8.81
N GLU A 907 25.15 7.03 -8.81
CA GLU A 907 25.46 7.95 -7.70
C GLU A 907 24.28 8.88 -7.33
N ARG A 908 23.33 9.08 -8.25
CA ARG A 908 22.14 9.91 -8.03
C ARG A 908 20.92 9.10 -7.57
N PHE A 909 21.09 7.80 -7.33
CA PHE A 909 20.03 6.98 -6.75
C PHE A 909 19.93 7.22 -5.25
N ILE A 910 18.78 7.71 -4.79
CA ILE A 910 18.57 8.05 -3.38
C ILE A 910 18.39 6.81 -2.49
N ASN A 911 18.00 5.68 -3.08
CA ASN A 911 17.65 4.46 -2.35
C ASN A 911 18.71 3.35 -2.44
N TYR A 912 19.89 3.61 -3.04
CA TYR A 912 21.02 2.67 -3.12
C TYR A 912 20.60 1.21 -3.41
N ASN A 913 20.53 0.31 -2.42
CA ASN A 913 20.12 -1.10 -2.55
C ASN A 913 18.68 -1.40 -2.10
N GLN A 914 17.95 -0.39 -1.59
CA GLN A 914 16.57 -0.47 -1.13
C GLN A 914 15.59 -0.27 -2.30
N THR A 915 15.63 -1.17 -3.28
CA THR A 915 14.73 -1.13 -4.44
C THR A 915 13.26 -1.28 -4.02
N ILE A 916 12.39 -0.57 -4.71
CA ILE A 916 10.94 -0.57 -4.46
C ILE A 916 10.24 -1.24 -5.63
N SER A 917 9.60 -2.37 -5.37
CA SER A 917 8.87 -3.07 -6.42
C SER A 917 7.55 -2.37 -6.75
N ARG A 918 7.22 -2.27 -8.05
CA ARG A 918 5.97 -1.71 -8.57
C ARG A 918 5.62 -0.35 -7.94
N MET A 919 6.54 0.60 -8.06
CA MET A 919 6.31 1.96 -7.57
C MET A 919 5.08 2.59 -8.26
N ARG A 920 4.13 3.07 -7.47
CA ARG A 920 2.90 3.73 -7.96
C ARG A 920 2.93 5.23 -7.76
N GLY A 921 3.58 5.69 -6.70
CA GLY A 921 3.68 7.11 -6.40
C GLY A 921 4.88 7.45 -5.54
N ILE A 922 5.25 8.72 -5.61
CA ILE A 922 6.24 9.36 -4.74
C ILE A 922 5.52 10.55 -4.11
N TYR A 923 5.54 10.62 -2.79
CA TYR A 923 5.05 11.76 -2.04
C TYR A 923 6.23 12.54 -1.47
N THR A 924 6.14 13.86 -1.57
CA THR A 924 7.16 14.80 -1.11
C THR A 924 6.50 15.79 -0.16
N ALA A 925 7.10 15.98 1.02
CA ALA A 925 6.66 16.94 2.01
C ALA A 925 7.81 17.89 2.42
N PRO A 926 7.48 19.15 2.72
CA PRO A 926 8.44 20.07 3.30
C PRO A 926 8.78 19.64 4.73
N SER A 927 10.06 19.75 5.09
CA SER A 927 10.52 19.72 6.48
C SER A 927 10.48 21.13 7.08
N GLY A 928 10.81 21.28 8.38
CA GLY A 928 11.04 22.60 8.97
C GLY A 928 12.35 23.27 8.50
N LEU A 929 13.23 22.52 7.82
CA LEU A 929 14.44 23.02 7.17
C LEU A 929 14.19 23.28 5.69
N GLU A 930 14.82 24.33 5.16
CA GLU A 930 14.69 24.70 3.75
C GLU A 930 15.59 23.83 2.86
N SER A 931 16.66 23.24 3.42
CA SER A 931 17.55 22.37 2.64
C SER A 931 17.03 20.94 2.45
N THR A 932 16.05 20.51 3.25
CA THR A 932 15.64 19.09 3.32
C THR A 932 14.18 18.87 2.90
N CYS A 933 13.96 17.81 2.13
CA CYS A 933 12.63 17.36 1.68
C CYS A 933 12.41 15.92 2.17
N LEU A 934 11.27 15.66 2.80
CA LEU A 934 10.87 14.32 3.21
C LEU A 934 10.24 13.60 2.02
N VAL A 935 10.72 12.39 1.72
CA VAL A 935 10.28 11.60 0.57
C VAL A 935 9.72 10.28 1.05
N VAL A 936 8.53 9.93 0.59
CA VAL A 936 7.96 8.58 0.73
C VAL A 936 7.58 8.06 -0.64
N ALA A 937 8.26 6.99 -1.06
CA ALA A 937 7.89 6.25 -2.25
C ALA A 937 7.04 5.04 -1.84
N TYR A 938 5.88 4.89 -2.47
CA TYR A 938 4.94 3.81 -2.20
C TYR A 938 4.59 3.07 -3.49
N GLY A 939 4.58 1.75 -3.38
CA GLY A 939 4.33 0.79 -4.45
C GLY A 939 3.76 -0.48 -3.85
N LEU A 940 4.32 -1.63 -4.22
CA LEU A 940 4.17 -2.84 -3.41
C LEU A 940 4.94 -2.70 -2.08
N ASP A 941 6.07 -1.98 -2.12
CA ASP A 941 6.89 -1.67 -0.96
C ASP A 941 6.74 -0.20 -0.57
N ILE A 942 7.08 0.11 0.68
CA ILE A 942 7.14 1.47 1.19
C ILE A 942 8.59 1.79 1.53
N TYR A 943 9.07 2.94 1.07
CA TYR A 943 10.38 3.49 1.39
C TYR A 943 10.24 4.94 1.80
N GLN A 944 10.86 5.30 2.91
CA GLN A 944 10.93 6.68 3.36
C GLN A 944 12.39 7.09 3.46
N THR A 945 12.70 8.32 3.05
CA THR A 945 14.03 8.93 3.19
C THR A 945 13.94 10.45 3.22
N ARG A 946 15.09 11.11 3.29
CA ARG A 946 15.27 12.56 3.22
C ARG A 946 16.16 12.89 2.03
N VAL A 947 15.83 13.94 1.29
CA VAL A 947 16.61 14.40 0.13
C VAL A 947 17.10 15.82 0.36
N TYR A 948 18.33 16.10 -0.09
CA TYR A 948 19.03 17.37 0.09
C TYR A 948 19.45 17.95 -1.27
N PRO A 949 18.55 18.62 -2.02
CA PRO A 949 18.84 19.08 -3.37
C PRO A 949 20.07 19.99 -3.48
N SER A 950 20.22 20.91 -2.52
CA SER A 950 21.33 21.88 -2.47
C SER A 950 22.35 21.58 -1.37
N LYS A 951 22.42 20.31 -0.92
CA LYS A 951 23.10 19.91 0.33
C LYS A 951 22.53 20.63 1.57
N GLN A 952 22.93 20.20 2.76
CA GLN A 952 22.43 20.77 4.03
C GLN A 952 23.16 22.07 4.36
N PHE A 953 22.69 23.20 3.82
CA PHE A 953 23.31 24.50 4.03
C PHE A 953 22.86 25.22 5.31
N ASP A 954 21.76 24.78 5.92
CA ASP A 954 21.12 25.37 7.10
C ASP A 954 21.39 24.56 8.39
N VAL A 955 22.21 23.52 8.31
CA VAL A 955 22.65 22.69 9.44
C VAL A 955 24.17 22.71 9.53
N LEU A 956 24.71 22.64 10.74
CA LEU A 956 26.15 22.46 10.94
C LEU A 956 26.59 21.14 10.32
N LYS A 957 27.80 21.09 9.77
CA LYS A 957 28.27 19.87 9.13
C LYS A 957 28.35 18.70 10.11
N ASP A 958 28.03 17.51 9.63
CA ASP A 958 28.14 16.27 10.42
C ASP A 958 29.60 15.97 10.83
N ASP A 959 30.58 16.38 10.02
CA ASP A 959 32.02 16.20 10.25
C ASP A 959 32.67 17.37 11.02
N TYR A 960 31.88 18.17 11.74
CA TYR A 960 32.38 19.32 12.49
C TYR A 960 33.31 18.92 13.66
N ASP A 961 34.56 19.39 13.63
CA ASP A 961 35.55 19.09 14.66
C ASP A 961 35.40 19.96 15.93
N TYR A 962 34.57 19.49 16.85
CA TYR A 962 34.34 20.12 18.14
C TYR A 962 35.58 20.12 19.05
N VAL A 963 36.46 19.12 18.92
CA VAL A 963 37.65 18.96 19.78
C VAL A 963 38.69 19.99 19.40
N LEU A 964 38.94 20.17 18.11
CA LEU A 964 39.87 21.18 17.60
C LEU A 964 39.52 22.56 18.13
N ILE A 965 38.27 23.01 17.95
CA ILE A 965 37.86 24.36 18.36
C ILE A 965 37.91 24.53 19.86
N SER A 966 37.46 23.53 20.62
CA SER A 966 37.55 23.55 22.09
C SER A 966 39.00 23.64 22.56
N SER A 967 39.90 22.86 21.96
CA SER A 967 41.33 22.86 22.30
C SER A 967 42.02 24.19 21.96
N VAL A 968 41.68 24.80 20.82
CA VAL A 968 42.19 26.13 20.41
C VAL A 968 41.70 27.20 21.39
N LEU A 969 40.42 27.17 21.79
CA LEU A 969 39.88 28.11 22.78
C LEU A 969 40.63 28.00 24.12
N PHE A 970 40.83 26.78 24.64
CA PHE A 970 41.63 26.60 25.86
C PHE A 970 43.07 27.08 25.67
N GLY A 971 43.70 26.74 24.54
CA GLY A 971 45.05 27.20 24.20
C GLY A 971 45.16 28.72 24.19
N LEU A 972 44.20 29.41 23.59
CA LEU A 972 44.13 30.88 23.57
C LEU A 972 43.93 31.45 24.97
N VAL A 973 43.01 30.91 25.77
CA VAL A 973 42.77 31.37 27.16
C VAL A 973 44.04 31.22 28.01
N PHE A 974 44.71 30.07 27.95
CA PHE A 974 45.97 29.86 28.65
C PHE A 974 47.07 30.81 28.15
N ALA A 975 47.20 30.97 26.84
CA ALA A 975 48.15 31.90 26.25
C ALA A 975 47.88 33.34 26.71
N THR A 976 46.63 33.79 26.74
CA THR A 976 46.24 35.12 27.26
C THR A 976 46.59 35.28 28.74
N MET A 977 46.31 34.29 29.57
CA MET A 977 46.64 34.35 31.01
C MET A 977 48.15 34.39 31.25
N ILE A 978 48.91 33.58 30.52
CA ILE A 978 50.38 33.53 30.60
C ILE A 978 50.99 34.84 30.09
N THR A 979 50.56 35.32 28.92
CA THR A 979 51.07 36.57 28.32
C THR A 979 50.69 37.80 29.14
N LYS A 980 49.49 37.85 29.74
CA LYS A 980 49.10 38.91 30.68
C LYS A 980 50.08 38.99 31.85
N ARG A 981 50.42 37.85 32.46
CA ARG A 981 51.37 37.80 33.59
C ARG A 981 52.78 38.18 33.15
N LEU A 982 53.24 37.67 32.01
CA LEU A 982 54.54 38.03 31.42
C LEU A 982 54.64 39.54 31.12
N ALA A 983 53.57 40.15 30.60
CA ALA A 983 53.52 41.58 30.31
C ALA A 983 53.55 42.43 31.59
N GLN A 984 52.80 42.04 32.63
CA GLN A 984 52.85 42.69 33.95
C GLN A 984 54.26 42.65 34.55
N VAL A 985 54.91 41.49 34.50
CA VAL A 985 56.31 41.33 34.97
C VAL A 985 57.27 42.21 34.17
N LYS A 986 57.13 42.23 32.83
CA LYS A 986 57.98 43.04 31.96
C LYS A 986 57.80 44.55 32.19
N LEU A 987 56.56 45.02 32.36
CA LEU A 987 56.26 46.42 32.66
C LEU A 987 56.78 46.82 34.04
N LEU A 988 56.62 45.97 35.05
CA LEU A 988 57.17 46.20 36.39
C LEU A 988 58.70 46.33 36.32
N ASN A 989 59.39 45.38 35.69
CA ASN A 989 60.85 45.44 35.51
C ASN A 989 61.31 46.69 34.74
N ARG A 990 60.50 47.20 33.81
CA ARG A 990 60.78 48.44 33.07
C ARG A 990 60.58 49.68 33.95
N ALA A 991 59.59 49.68 34.84
CA ALA A 991 59.31 50.81 35.73
C ALA A 991 60.28 50.92 36.91
N TRP A 992 60.92 49.81 37.30
CA TRP A 992 61.92 49.75 38.39
C TRP A 992 63.37 49.92 37.90
N ARG A 993 63.55 50.18 36.60
CA ARG A 993 64.79 50.69 36.00
C ARG A 993 64.65 52.18 35.80
#